data_AF-A0A939VVL9-F1
#
_entry.id   AF-A0A939VVL9-F1
#
_cell.length_a   1.000
_cell.length_b   1.000
_cell.length_c   1.000
_cell.angle_alpha   90.00
_cell.angle_beta   90.00
_cell.angle_gamma   90.00
#
_symmetry.space_group_name_H-M   'P 1'
#
loop_
_entity.id
_entity.type
_entity.pdbx_description
1 polymer ?
#
loop_
_entity_poly.entity_id
_entity_poly.type
_entity_poly.pdbx_seq_one_letter_code
_entity_poly.pdbx_strand_id
1 'polypeptide(L)'
;SAVPPPSKDFSLIGPFIHWNILPEQLAVKIDENDIAAYGKDVKGVSIQDGVKALFFFNGKLTAELDAGSYPFKDLGVDEPRSSTPQKNNPASEEEKKAGKKSLFSRFISRISAFFPSSSRERARNAGLTNRIPANVPPVSIVLVRTTAFPLVFTFKGAATANIRSDIGLRVLCRITDITDFYSKTISGDRKMVTLGHLGQEMEPFFSKEINLFFAQTSPDQINNNADIQRRLLLHLQANLAGIYPFLSVTNIINLTSSNAELEYLRRLREELYISEQTLAETMKRNVFLSRQEEERYRQFLRMQGIRNSGELDARQMADKQAIALAQMDAALMAAKEKIYEEMSLTEDEKAKFDMMLAAQRQLREAKSEDEVEAAMLVFVKNGLLRQQEVDNLRHMITQDAKVRDLNDIQILSLATLRNQQELEQKKAEWERQYEDAQLDHEIGQERKKDGFRSEHFRTELEMERLKREQDIDLEDKEIRKRNERTKQLQDILQEMNDAEHRRKLELEKSQHELTRIYSDMTPEQIMASNPNLTPQAAQALAEKFKAEAAAAHAQANDDKTMLLMQQLLQMKQQELDRTRADANANNDRVVDAVKTTINAVGGMGQTNRTQPQNPAGGATVCSVCHAYNEPGATFCCRCGQKL
;
A
#
# COMPACT_ATOMS: atom_id res chain seq x y z
N SER A 1 30.38 -19.16 -15.59
CA SER A 1 31.13 -18.04 -15.01
C SER A 1 30.72 -16.75 -15.66
N ALA A 2 29.95 -15.94 -14.96
CA ALA A 2 29.81 -14.51 -15.21
C ALA A 2 29.48 -13.93 -13.84
N VAL A 3 30.42 -13.19 -13.25
CA VAL A 3 30.22 -12.48 -11.99
C VAL A 3 29.31 -11.29 -12.31
N PRO A 4 28.24 -11.03 -11.55
CA PRO A 4 27.36 -9.89 -11.79
C PRO A 4 28.16 -8.58 -11.66
N PRO A 5 27.85 -7.55 -12.47
CA PRO A 5 28.47 -6.26 -12.29
C PRO A 5 28.05 -5.73 -10.91
N PRO A 6 29.00 -5.29 -10.06
CA PRO A 6 28.65 -4.67 -8.81
C PRO A 6 27.77 -3.44 -9.06
N SER A 7 26.87 -3.16 -8.11
CA SER A 7 26.13 -1.89 -8.04
C SER A 7 27.11 -0.74 -8.28
N LYS A 8 26.70 0.30 -9.02
CA LYS A 8 27.57 1.40 -9.46
C LYS A 8 28.36 2.13 -8.34
N ASP A 9 28.04 1.89 -7.08
CA ASP A 9 28.78 2.37 -5.90
C ASP A 9 30.11 1.61 -5.66
N PHE A 10 30.23 0.39 -6.19
CA PHE A 10 31.44 -0.43 -6.14
C PHE A 10 31.86 -0.73 -7.57
N SER A 11 33.01 -0.23 -8.00
CA SER A 11 33.55 -0.60 -9.31
C SER A 11 34.67 -1.63 -9.13
N LEU A 12 34.50 -2.79 -9.76
CA LEU A 12 35.54 -3.79 -9.89
C LEU A 12 36.46 -3.32 -11.03
N ILE A 13 37.48 -2.53 -10.69
CA ILE A 13 38.48 -2.08 -11.66
C ILE A 13 39.71 -2.97 -11.48
N GLY A 14 39.81 -3.99 -12.34
CA GLY A 14 40.89 -4.97 -12.27
C GLY A 14 40.79 -5.85 -11.00
N PRO A 15 41.91 -6.10 -10.29
CA PRO A 15 41.91 -7.00 -9.14
C PRO A 15 41.52 -6.32 -7.80
N PHE A 16 41.14 -5.03 -7.78
CA PHE A 16 40.79 -4.30 -6.57
C PHE A 16 39.35 -3.78 -6.60
N ILE A 17 38.64 -3.89 -5.47
CA ILE A 17 37.34 -3.25 -5.31
C ILE A 17 37.56 -1.79 -4.99
N HIS A 18 36.98 -0.89 -5.77
CA HIS A 18 37.02 0.53 -5.48
C HIS A 18 35.77 0.92 -4.69
N TRP A 19 35.99 1.33 -3.44
CA TRP A 19 35.00 1.96 -2.58
C TRP A 19 34.94 3.45 -2.93
N ASN A 20 33.88 3.82 -3.65
CA ASN A 20 33.65 5.16 -4.16
C ASN A 20 32.42 5.76 -3.48
N ILE A 21 32.47 7.05 -3.17
CA ILE A 21 31.29 7.82 -2.76
C ILE A 21 30.94 8.73 -3.94
N LEU A 22 29.70 8.66 -4.42
CA LEU A 22 29.25 9.54 -5.49
C LEU A 22 29.26 11.01 -5.01
N PRO A 23 29.42 12.00 -5.90
CA PRO A 23 29.48 13.42 -5.51
C PRO A 23 28.32 13.90 -4.64
N GLU A 24 27.14 13.30 -4.82
CA GLU A 24 25.88 13.57 -4.11
C GLU A 24 25.74 12.85 -2.76
N GLN A 25 26.61 11.87 -2.50
CA GLN A 25 26.61 11.09 -1.27
C GLN A 25 27.64 11.67 -0.28
N LEU A 26 27.27 11.66 1.00
CA LEU A 26 28.13 12.05 2.12
C LEU A 26 28.66 10.84 2.88
N ALA A 27 27.81 9.82 3.03
CA ALA A 27 28.20 8.57 3.63
C ALA A 27 27.40 7.38 3.11
N VAL A 28 28.04 6.22 3.04
CA VAL A 28 27.46 4.96 2.59
C VAL A 28 27.83 3.84 3.57
N LYS A 29 26.83 3.11 4.05
CA LYS A 29 26.99 1.92 4.87
C LYS A 29 27.03 0.70 3.96
N ILE A 30 28.05 -0.12 4.13
CA ILE A 30 28.26 -1.39 3.43
C ILE A 30 27.86 -2.52 4.39
N ASP A 31 26.89 -3.32 3.98
CA ASP A 31 26.44 -4.48 4.74
C ASP A 31 27.16 -5.77 4.31
N GLU A 32 27.01 -6.83 5.09
CA GLU A 32 27.61 -8.16 4.80
C GLU A 32 27.18 -8.74 3.45
N ASN A 33 25.95 -8.44 3.02
CA ASN A 33 25.42 -8.89 1.73
C ASN A 33 26.12 -8.21 0.54
N ASP A 34 26.49 -6.94 0.67
CA ASP A 34 27.19 -6.19 -0.38
C ASP A 34 28.61 -6.72 -0.56
N ILE A 35 29.20 -7.24 0.52
CA ILE A 35 30.54 -7.84 0.53
C ILE A 35 30.51 -9.29 0.05
N ALA A 36 29.42 -10.01 0.30
CA ALA A 36 29.21 -11.35 -0.27
C ALA A 36 29.07 -11.33 -1.79
N ALA A 37 28.65 -10.21 -2.38
CA ALA A 37 28.62 -10.00 -3.82
C ALA A 37 30.02 -9.85 -4.44
N TYR A 38 31.06 -9.63 -3.63
CA TYR A 38 32.43 -9.58 -4.12
C TYR A 38 32.86 -10.97 -4.60
N GLY A 39 33.20 -11.05 -5.89
CA GLY A 39 33.68 -12.27 -6.52
C GLY A 39 34.93 -12.85 -5.83
N LYS A 40 35.20 -14.13 -6.05
CA LYS A 40 36.32 -14.86 -5.42
C LYS A 40 37.71 -14.38 -5.84
N ASP A 41 37.80 -13.53 -6.86
CA ASP A 41 39.05 -13.15 -7.54
C ASP A 41 39.59 -11.76 -7.12
N VAL A 42 39.02 -11.17 -6.06
CA VAL A 42 39.43 -9.85 -5.57
C VAL A 42 40.74 -9.95 -4.77
N LYS A 43 41.73 -9.14 -5.13
CA LYS A 43 43.06 -9.07 -4.51
C LYS A 43 43.24 -7.91 -3.52
N GLY A 44 42.25 -7.01 -3.36
CA GLY A 44 42.29 -5.95 -2.35
C GLY A 44 41.13 -4.95 -2.44
N VAL A 45 41.15 -3.95 -1.55
CA VAL A 45 40.19 -2.83 -1.51
C VAL A 45 40.94 -1.52 -1.74
N SER A 46 40.40 -0.64 -2.57
CA SER A 46 40.90 0.72 -2.79
C SER A 46 39.85 1.72 -2.34
N ILE A 47 40.25 2.64 -1.46
CA ILE A 47 39.39 3.71 -0.95
C ILE A 47 39.71 4.99 -1.73
N GLN A 48 38.68 5.65 -2.26
CA GLN A 48 38.81 6.90 -2.98
C GLN A 48 39.47 8.00 -2.14
N ASP A 49 40.28 8.84 -2.78
CA ASP A 49 40.87 10.03 -2.16
C ASP A 49 39.80 10.97 -1.58
N GLY A 50 39.99 11.36 -0.32
CA GLY A 50 39.02 12.20 0.39
C GLY A 50 37.90 11.45 1.10
N VAL A 51 37.92 10.11 1.08
CA VAL A 51 37.00 9.24 1.82
C VAL A 51 37.75 8.49 2.92
N LYS A 52 37.10 8.33 4.09
CA LYS A 52 37.56 7.46 5.17
C LYS A 52 36.59 6.29 5.32
N ALA A 53 37.11 5.09 5.53
CA ALA A 53 36.30 3.91 5.85
C ALA A 53 36.35 3.64 7.36
N LEU A 54 35.19 3.56 7.98
CA LEU A 54 35.01 3.36 9.41
C LEU A 54 34.45 1.98 9.66
N PHE A 55 34.94 1.33 10.69
CA PHE A 55 34.52 -0.01 11.08
C PHE A 55 33.81 0.05 12.42
N PHE A 56 32.53 -0.29 12.41
CA PHE A 56 31.71 -0.35 13.61
C PHE A 56 31.43 -1.81 13.99
N PHE A 57 31.63 -2.13 15.25
CA PHE A 57 31.30 -3.44 15.84
C PHE A 57 30.34 -3.19 16.99
N ASN A 58 29.17 -3.83 16.96
CA ASN A 58 28.10 -3.60 17.95
C ASN A 58 27.78 -2.10 18.13
N GLY A 59 27.78 -1.34 17.04
CA GLY A 59 27.50 0.10 17.06
C GLY A 59 28.63 0.97 17.65
N LYS A 60 29.79 0.40 18.00
CA LYS A 60 30.95 1.15 18.50
C LYS A 60 32.03 1.28 17.43
N LEU A 61 32.56 2.49 17.25
CA LEU A 61 33.66 2.74 16.34
C LEU A 61 34.90 1.98 16.84
N THR A 62 35.41 1.12 15.98
CA THR A 62 36.45 0.16 16.34
C THR A 62 37.74 0.43 15.59
N ALA A 63 37.65 0.88 14.33
CA ALA A 63 38.80 1.25 13.54
C ALA A 63 38.47 2.17 12.35
N GLU A 64 39.51 2.79 11.78
CA GLU A 64 39.43 3.78 10.71
C GLU A 64 40.53 3.48 9.67
N LEU A 65 40.20 3.60 8.38
CA LEU A 65 41.14 3.56 7.26
C LEU A 65 41.04 4.86 6.45
N ASP A 66 42.21 5.40 6.10
CA ASP A 66 42.34 6.54 5.21
C ASP A 66 42.33 6.09 3.74
N ALA A 67 42.24 7.06 2.82
CA ALA A 67 42.30 6.81 1.39
C ALA A 67 43.58 6.08 0.98
N GLY A 68 43.46 5.15 0.03
CA GLY A 68 44.57 4.33 -0.42
C GLY A 68 44.15 2.93 -0.88
N SER A 69 45.10 2.22 -1.48
CA SER A 69 44.91 0.84 -1.94
C SER A 69 45.50 -0.15 -0.94
N TYR A 70 44.66 -1.06 -0.47
CA TYR A 70 44.97 -2.08 0.54
C TYR A 70 44.89 -3.49 -0.07
N PRO A 71 46.02 -4.08 -0.48
CA PRO A 71 46.03 -5.43 -1.05
C PRO A 71 45.86 -6.51 0.02
N PHE A 72 45.05 -7.52 -0.25
CA PHE A 72 44.84 -8.69 0.62
C PHE A 72 46.07 -9.61 0.70
N LYS A 73 47.04 -9.47 -0.21
CA LYS A 73 48.32 -10.20 -0.14
C LYS A 73 49.15 -9.81 1.09
N ASP A 74 49.07 -8.55 1.51
CA ASP A 74 49.74 -8.05 2.72
C ASP A 74 49.08 -8.56 4.02
N LEU A 75 47.96 -9.30 3.90
CA LEU A 75 47.23 -9.97 4.98
C LEU A 75 47.46 -11.49 5.05
N GLY A 76 48.34 -12.05 4.21
CA GLY A 76 48.54 -13.50 4.13
C GLY A 76 47.28 -14.27 3.76
N VAL A 77 46.35 -13.66 3.01
CA VAL A 77 45.23 -14.37 2.39
C VAL A 77 45.82 -15.20 1.24
N ASP A 78 46.22 -16.43 1.54
CA ASP A 78 46.68 -17.36 0.52
C ASP A 78 45.59 -17.53 -0.55
N GLU A 79 46.01 -17.43 -1.81
CA GLU A 79 45.21 -17.77 -2.98
C GLU A 79 44.51 -19.12 -2.73
N PRO A 80 43.23 -19.30 -3.13
CA PRO A 80 42.62 -20.62 -3.06
C PRO A 80 43.47 -21.55 -3.92
N ARG A 81 44.28 -22.40 -3.28
CA ARG A 81 45.13 -23.39 -3.95
C ARG A 81 44.25 -24.13 -4.95
N SER A 82 44.52 -23.95 -6.23
CA SER A 82 44.00 -24.80 -7.29
C SER A 82 44.41 -26.23 -6.94
N SER A 83 43.45 -27.03 -6.50
CA SER A 83 43.69 -28.39 -6.04
C SER A 83 44.12 -29.27 -7.22
N THR A 84 45.42 -29.47 -7.39
CA THR A 84 45.94 -30.74 -7.89
C THR A 84 45.68 -31.83 -6.83
N PRO A 85 45.13 -32.99 -7.21
CA PRO A 85 44.77 -34.02 -6.25
C PRO A 85 46.03 -34.79 -5.85
N GLN A 86 46.53 -34.56 -4.64
CA GLN A 86 47.55 -35.42 -4.05
C GLN A 86 46.97 -36.19 -2.87
N LYS A 87 47.01 -37.51 -3.04
CA LYS A 87 46.50 -38.53 -2.13
C LYS A 87 47.26 -38.55 -0.80
N ASN A 88 46.55 -39.05 0.22
CA ASN A 88 47.02 -39.67 1.47
C ASN A 88 47.08 -38.78 2.72
N ASN A 89 46.01 -38.79 3.52
CA ASN A 89 46.02 -39.28 4.91
C ASN A 89 44.59 -39.31 5.49
N PRO A 90 44.24 -40.28 6.36
CA PRO A 90 42.92 -40.36 6.98
C PRO A 90 42.94 -39.61 8.31
N ALA A 91 42.31 -38.43 8.36
CA ALA A 91 42.08 -37.71 9.60
C ALA A 91 40.60 -37.30 9.71
N SER A 92 39.96 -37.84 10.75
CA SER A 92 38.76 -37.37 11.46
C SER A 92 37.57 -36.82 10.65
N GLU A 93 36.46 -37.55 10.69
CA GLU A 93 35.14 -37.17 10.18
C GLU A 93 34.50 -35.94 10.86
N GLU A 94 35.16 -35.30 11.83
CA GLU A 94 34.67 -34.07 12.49
C GLU A 94 34.96 -32.77 11.72
N GLU A 95 35.86 -32.76 10.72
CA GLU A 95 36.14 -31.53 9.94
C GLU A 95 35.12 -31.25 8.82
N LYS A 96 34.20 -32.18 8.52
CA LYS A 96 33.19 -32.01 7.45
C LYS A 96 31.97 -31.15 7.84
N LYS A 97 31.89 -30.66 9.09
CA LYS A 97 30.82 -29.77 9.58
C LYS A 97 31.28 -28.35 9.95
N ALA A 98 32.47 -27.92 9.53
CA ALA A 98 32.85 -26.51 9.62
C ALA A 98 32.32 -25.77 8.37
N GLY A 99 31.20 -25.08 8.52
CA GLY A 99 30.61 -24.24 7.48
C GLY A 99 31.66 -23.37 6.78
N LYS A 100 31.63 -23.35 5.45
CA LYS A 100 32.48 -22.52 4.59
C LYS A 100 32.48 -21.07 5.12
N LYS A 101 33.53 -20.69 5.84
CA LYS A 101 33.69 -19.33 6.36
C LYS A 101 33.65 -18.34 5.19
N SER A 102 32.65 -17.44 5.21
CA SER A 102 32.45 -16.38 4.20
C SER A 102 33.73 -15.55 4.03
N LEU A 103 34.02 -15.07 2.81
CA LEU A 103 35.14 -14.17 2.52
C LEU A 103 35.15 -12.95 3.46
N PHE A 104 33.97 -12.48 3.85
CA PHE A 104 33.78 -11.43 4.85
C PHE A 104 34.39 -11.77 6.22
N SER A 105 34.13 -12.97 6.75
CA SER A 105 34.69 -13.42 8.03
C SER A 105 36.23 -13.53 8.01
N ARG A 106 36.81 -13.88 6.86
CA ARG A 106 38.27 -13.95 6.66
C ARG A 106 38.89 -12.57 6.50
N PHE A 107 38.19 -11.65 5.82
CA PHE A 107 38.57 -10.26 5.69
C PHE A 107 38.55 -9.55 7.05
N ILE A 108 37.43 -9.57 7.76
CA ILE A 108 37.25 -8.91 9.06
C ILE A 108 38.22 -9.46 10.13
N SER A 109 38.47 -10.77 10.17
CA SER A 109 39.40 -11.34 11.16
C SER A 109 40.84 -10.86 10.98
N ARG A 110 41.23 -10.39 9.78
CA ARG A 110 42.61 -9.98 9.47
C ARG A 110 42.77 -8.49 9.19
N ILE A 111 41.68 -7.77 8.93
CA ILE A 111 41.71 -6.32 8.65
C ILE A 111 42.30 -5.49 9.81
N SER A 112 42.29 -6.04 11.03
CA SER A 112 42.96 -5.43 12.19
C SER A 112 44.45 -5.17 11.99
N ALA A 113 45.09 -5.89 11.05
CA ALA A 113 46.47 -5.68 10.66
C ALA A 113 46.70 -4.42 9.79
N PHE A 114 45.66 -3.82 9.20
CA PHE A 114 45.82 -2.57 8.45
C PHE A 114 45.70 -1.32 9.31
N PHE A 115 45.17 -1.43 10.53
CA PHE A 115 44.95 -0.26 11.37
C PHE A 115 46.23 0.22 12.08
N PRO A 116 46.37 1.53 12.31
CA PRO A 116 47.38 2.10 13.21
C PRO A 116 47.34 1.43 14.60
N SER A 117 48.47 1.42 15.33
CA SER A 117 48.58 0.75 16.63
C SER A 117 47.48 1.16 17.63
N SER A 118 47.13 2.45 17.67
CA SER A 118 46.06 3.01 18.51
C SER A 118 44.66 2.47 18.17
N SER A 119 44.34 2.34 16.89
CA SER A 119 43.08 1.76 16.41
C SER A 119 43.07 0.23 16.50
N ARG A 120 44.23 -0.42 16.39
CA ARG A 120 44.38 -1.87 16.58
C ARG A 120 44.14 -2.29 18.02
N GLU A 121 44.54 -1.48 18.99
CA GLU A 121 44.29 -1.73 20.42
C GLU A 121 42.80 -1.56 20.76
N ARG A 122 42.12 -0.54 20.20
CA ARG A 122 40.65 -0.40 20.26
C ARG A 122 39.92 -1.61 19.66
N ALA A 123 40.40 -2.10 18.51
CA ALA A 123 39.86 -3.30 17.87
C ALA A 123 40.01 -4.58 18.71
N ARG A 124 41.18 -4.78 19.32
CA ARG A 124 41.40 -5.91 20.25
C ARG A 124 40.53 -5.80 21.50
N ASN A 125 40.40 -4.61 22.07
CA ASN A 125 39.56 -4.35 23.24
C ASN A 125 38.05 -4.50 22.94
N ALA A 126 37.63 -4.27 21.71
CA ALA A 126 36.26 -4.50 21.24
C ALA A 126 35.96 -5.97 20.86
N GLY A 127 36.94 -6.88 20.98
CA GLY A 127 36.76 -8.32 20.76
C GLY A 127 37.09 -8.84 19.36
N LEU A 128 37.70 -8.03 18.47
CA LEU A 128 38.28 -8.55 17.22
C LEU A 128 39.51 -9.39 17.51
N THR A 129 39.31 -10.69 17.65
CA THR A 129 40.38 -11.69 17.73
C THR A 129 40.29 -12.66 16.55
N ASN A 130 41.40 -13.34 16.24
CA ASN A 130 41.55 -14.29 15.13
C ASN A 130 40.61 -15.53 15.21
N ARG A 131 39.69 -15.60 16.18
CA ARG A 131 38.73 -16.69 16.37
C ARG A 131 37.35 -16.10 16.63
N ILE A 132 36.54 -16.02 15.58
CA ILE A 132 35.14 -15.59 15.67
C ILE A 132 34.26 -16.84 15.88
N PRO A 133 33.50 -16.96 16.97
CA PRO A 133 32.48 -18.00 17.13
C PRO A 133 31.30 -17.75 16.18
N ALA A 134 30.57 -18.81 15.83
CA ALA A 134 29.60 -18.92 14.73
C ALA A 134 28.36 -17.98 14.78
N ASN A 135 28.31 -17.01 15.69
CA ASN A 135 27.25 -16.02 15.79
C ASN A 135 27.89 -14.62 15.77
N VAL A 136 28.13 -14.09 14.57
CA VAL A 136 28.85 -12.84 14.35
C VAL A 136 27.93 -11.66 14.66
N PRO A 137 28.28 -10.76 15.60
CA PRO A 137 27.59 -9.48 15.71
C PRO A 137 27.86 -8.64 14.44
N PRO A 138 26.86 -7.95 13.88
CA PRO A 138 26.97 -7.33 12.56
C PRO A 138 28.05 -6.26 12.56
N VAL A 139 29.07 -6.47 11.72
CA VAL A 139 30.10 -5.47 11.44
C VAL A 139 29.57 -4.57 10.35
N SER A 140 29.37 -3.28 10.63
CA SER A 140 29.00 -2.30 9.63
C SER A 140 30.23 -1.49 9.23
N ILE A 141 30.51 -1.45 7.92
CA ILE A 141 31.54 -0.59 7.35
C ILE A 141 30.83 0.66 6.84
N VAL A 142 31.34 1.84 7.18
CA VAL A 142 30.78 3.11 6.70
C VAL A 142 31.86 3.92 6.01
N LEU A 143 31.62 4.25 4.76
CA LEU A 143 32.42 5.21 4.01
C LEU A 143 31.89 6.60 4.31
N VAL A 144 32.77 7.53 4.70
CA VAL A 144 32.41 8.93 4.97
C VAL A 144 33.32 9.88 4.20
N ARG A 145 32.72 10.88 3.56
CA ARG A 145 33.44 11.95 2.86
C ARG A 145 34.09 12.90 3.86
N THR A 146 35.41 13.02 3.79
CA THR A 146 36.23 13.92 4.65
C THR A 146 36.52 15.27 3.96
N THR A 147 36.37 15.33 2.64
CA THR A 147 36.50 16.59 1.88
C THR A 147 35.33 17.53 2.16
N ALA A 148 35.58 18.83 2.05
CA ALA A 148 34.53 19.81 2.19
C ALA A 148 33.53 19.71 1.02
N PHE A 149 32.25 19.93 1.29
CA PHE A 149 31.16 19.80 0.33
C PHE A 149 30.23 21.03 0.37
N PRO A 150 29.66 21.44 -0.77
CA PRO A 150 28.76 22.58 -0.82
C PRO A 150 27.34 22.21 -0.41
N LEU A 151 26.71 23.05 0.40
CA LEU A 151 25.26 23.06 0.66
C LEU A 151 24.66 24.35 0.10
N VAL A 152 23.51 24.21 -0.57
CA VAL A 152 22.82 25.30 -1.26
C VAL A 152 21.45 25.49 -0.64
N PHE A 153 21.16 26.71 -0.19
CA PHE A 153 19.91 27.08 0.44
C PHE A 153 19.29 28.30 -0.23
N THR A 154 17.96 28.31 -0.29
CA THR A 154 17.17 29.44 -0.81
C THR A 154 16.02 29.71 0.13
N PHE A 155 16.03 30.87 0.79
CA PHE A 155 15.04 31.25 1.79
C PHE A 155 14.06 32.25 1.16
N LYS A 156 12.77 31.94 1.21
CA LYS A 156 11.72 32.83 0.70
C LYS A 156 11.26 33.80 1.79
N GLY A 157 11.19 35.09 1.45
CA GLY A 157 10.63 36.12 2.32
C GLY A 157 11.34 36.31 3.66
N ALA A 158 12.68 36.21 3.68
CA ALA A 158 13.48 36.47 4.87
C ALA A 158 13.26 37.90 5.38
N ALA A 159 13.19 38.06 6.71
CA ALA A 159 12.97 39.37 7.33
C ALA A 159 14.24 40.20 7.23
N THR A 160 14.26 41.17 6.30
CA THR A 160 15.29 42.22 6.24
C THR A 160 14.74 43.55 6.75
N ALA A 161 15.62 44.52 7.03
CA ALA A 161 15.27 45.73 7.76
C ALA A 161 14.01 46.47 7.25
N ASN A 162 13.80 46.51 5.93
CA ASN A 162 12.74 47.31 5.31
C ASN A 162 11.78 46.51 4.41
N ILE A 163 12.20 45.34 3.90
CA ILE A 163 11.47 44.57 2.87
C ILE A 163 11.63 43.07 3.16
N ARG A 164 10.62 42.24 2.84
CA ARG A 164 10.82 40.79 2.79
C ARG A 164 11.51 40.43 1.50
N SER A 165 12.74 39.94 1.59
CA SER A 165 13.56 39.62 0.43
C SER A 165 13.93 38.13 0.43
N ASP A 166 14.03 37.57 -0.76
CA ASP A 166 14.56 36.22 -0.94
C ASP A 166 16.08 36.26 -0.80
N ILE A 167 16.64 35.29 -0.08
CA ILE A 167 18.08 35.18 0.18
C ILE A 167 18.56 33.80 -0.24
N GLY A 168 19.64 33.78 -1.02
CA GLY A 168 20.35 32.59 -1.47
C GLY A 168 21.66 32.48 -0.73
N LEU A 169 21.93 31.30 -0.18
CA LEU A 169 23.14 31.03 0.57
C LEU A 169 23.76 29.73 0.07
N ARG A 170 25.03 29.78 -0.31
CA ARG A 170 25.85 28.61 -0.64
C ARG A 170 27.02 28.53 0.32
N VAL A 171 27.04 27.47 1.14
CA VAL A 171 28.03 27.27 2.20
C VAL A 171 28.86 26.04 1.90
N LEU A 172 30.15 26.09 2.21
CA LEU A 172 31.05 24.95 2.18
C LEU A 172 31.19 24.38 3.59
N CYS A 173 30.78 23.13 3.78
CA CYS A 173 30.79 22.45 5.07
C CYS A 173 31.77 21.27 5.06
N ARG A 174 32.30 20.93 6.23
CA ARG A 174 33.17 19.76 6.45
C ARG A 174 32.72 19.02 7.71
N ILE A 175 32.73 17.68 7.66
CA ILE A 175 32.50 16.82 8.83
C ILE A 175 33.79 16.81 9.68
N THR A 176 33.67 17.23 10.94
CA THR A 176 34.76 17.30 11.92
C THR A 176 34.76 16.13 12.87
N ASP A 177 33.59 15.78 13.43
CA ASP A 177 33.43 14.60 14.27
C ASP A 177 32.64 13.51 13.54
N ILE A 178 33.36 12.50 13.13
CA ILE A 178 32.83 11.39 12.35
C ILE A 178 32.02 10.41 13.24
N THR A 179 32.35 10.32 14.53
CA THR A 179 31.69 9.38 15.46
C THR A 179 30.30 9.89 15.81
N ASP A 180 30.19 11.19 16.10
CA ASP A 180 28.91 11.86 16.35
C ASP A 180 28.04 11.92 15.09
N PHE A 181 28.66 12.10 13.92
CA PHE A 181 27.96 12.02 12.63
C PHE A 181 27.34 10.63 12.40
N TYR A 182 28.08 9.55 12.66
CA TYR A 182 27.53 8.20 12.55
C TYR A 182 26.38 7.98 13.54
N SER A 183 26.58 8.38 14.80
CA SER A 183 25.62 8.10 15.87
C SER A 183 24.27 8.80 15.66
N LYS A 184 24.27 10.02 15.10
CA LYS A 184 23.04 10.81 14.89
C LYS A 184 22.40 10.58 13.53
N THR A 185 23.19 10.37 12.48
CA THR A 185 22.69 10.35 11.09
C THR A 185 22.52 8.94 10.53
N ILE A 186 23.36 7.98 10.95
CA ILE A 186 23.48 6.64 10.34
C ILE A 186 23.03 5.51 11.28
N SER A 187 22.83 5.76 12.57
CA SER A 187 22.40 4.73 13.56
C SER A 187 21.04 4.06 13.29
N GLY A 188 20.28 4.51 12.28
CA GLY A 188 19.04 3.86 11.84
C GLY A 188 19.25 2.79 10.74
N ASP A 189 18.16 2.34 10.13
CA ASP A 189 18.15 1.40 8.98
C ASP A 189 18.59 2.06 7.65
N ARG A 190 19.22 3.25 7.73
CA ARG A 190 19.59 4.06 6.57
C ARG A 190 20.94 3.59 6.04
N LYS A 191 20.96 3.13 4.79
CA LYS A 191 22.17 2.68 4.10
C LYS A 191 23.05 3.82 3.58
N MET A 192 22.51 5.03 3.41
CA MET A 192 23.28 6.18 2.92
C MET A 192 22.73 7.51 3.40
N VAL A 193 23.58 8.54 3.34
CA VAL A 193 23.26 9.94 3.60
C VAL A 193 23.66 10.75 2.38
N THR A 194 22.72 11.52 1.82
CA THR A 194 22.96 12.38 0.64
C THR A 194 23.02 13.86 1.03
N LEU A 195 23.53 14.70 0.13
CA LEU A 195 23.69 16.14 0.34
C LEU A 195 22.35 16.85 0.57
N GLY A 196 21.32 16.51 -0.21
CA GLY A 196 19.98 17.07 -0.12
C GLY A 196 19.29 16.71 1.19
N HIS A 197 19.49 15.49 1.70
CA HIS A 197 18.94 15.09 2.99
C HIS A 197 19.54 15.91 4.15
N LEU A 198 20.88 16.03 4.19
CA LEU A 198 21.54 16.89 5.18
C LEU A 198 21.12 18.36 5.01
N GLY A 199 20.95 18.83 3.76
CA GLY A 199 20.42 20.15 3.47
C GLY A 199 19.05 20.39 4.09
N GLN A 200 18.10 19.47 3.92
CA GLN A 200 16.74 19.58 4.49
C GLN A 200 16.74 19.57 6.02
N GLU A 201 17.55 18.73 6.66
CA GLU A 201 17.65 18.70 8.13
C GLU A 201 18.22 20.01 8.69
N MET A 202 19.11 20.67 7.95
CA MET A 202 19.78 21.91 8.36
C MET A 202 19.04 23.19 7.94
N GLU A 203 18.12 23.11 6.99
CA GLU A 203 17.32 24.24 6.50
C GLU A 203 16.63 25.05 7.61
N PRO A 204 15.96 24.45 8.62
CA PRO A 204 15.33 25.22 9.69
C PRO A 204 16.33 25.97 10.56
N PHE A 205 17.53 25.40 10.77
CA PHE A 205 18.61 26.06 11.49
C PHE A 205 19.10 27.28 10.71
N PHE A 206 19.50 27.12 9.45
CA PHE A 206 19.99 28.22 8.65
C PHE A 206 18.91 29.30 8.44
N SER A 207 17.65 28.92 8.26
CA SER A 207 16.53 29.87 8.15
C SER A 207 16.40 30.75 9.40
N LYS A 208 16.48 30.15 10.59
CA LYS A 208 16.41 30.90 11.85
C LYS A 208 17.60 31.86 11.99
N GLU A 209 18.82 31.37 11.78
CA GLU A 209 20.04 32.16 11.94
C GLU A 209 20.13 33.32 10.93
N ILE A 210 19.70 33.10 9.70
CA ILE A 210 19.65 34.13 8.65
C ILE A 210 18.59 35.18 8.99
N ASN A 211 17.40 34.78 9.44
CA ASN A 211 16.36 35.73 9.84
C ASN A 211 16.81 36.61 11.03
N LEU A 212 17.55 36.05 11.99
CA LEU A 212 18.10 36.81 13.11
C LEU A 212 19.21 37.77 12.66
N PHE A 213 20.10 37.32 11.78
CA PHE A 213 21.25 38.10 11.35
C PHE A 213 20.87 39.24 10.39
N PHE A 214 19.94 39.00 9.46
CA PHE A 214 19.53 39.98 8.46
C PHE A 214 18.38 40.90 8.90
N ALA A 215 17.79 40.70 10.07
CA ALA A 215 16.70 41.52 10.60
C ALA A 215 16.98 43.05 10.59
N GLN A 216 18.25 43.45 10.69
CA GLN A 216 18.69 44.86 10.71
C GLN A 216 19.51 45.28 9.48
N THR A 217 19.67 44.41 8.48
CA THR A 217 20.49 44.66 7.28
C THR A 217 19.59 44.93 6.08
N SER A 218 19.96 45.87 5.19
CA SER A 218 19.22 46.14 3.97
C SER A 218 19.60 45.18 2.82
N PRO A 219 18.69 44.85 1.88
CA PRO A 219 18.95 43.89 0.79
C PRO A 219 20.13 44.26 -0.12
N ASP A 220 20.32 45.55 -0.41
CA ASP A 220 21.38 46.03 -1.31
C ASP A 220 22.79 45.83 -0.73
N GLN A 221 22.90 45.79 0.60
CA GLN A 221 24.17 45.55 1.27
C GLN A 221 24.55 44.06 1.32
N ILE A 222 23.60 43.15 1.05
CA ILE A 222 23.81 41.70 1.10
C ILE A 222 24.59 41.22 -0.12
N ASN A 223 24.34 41.81 -1.29
CA ASN A 223 25.02 41.43 -2.53
C ASN A 223 26.48 41.92 -2.51
N ASN A 224 27.43 40.99 -2.65
CA ASN A 224 28.88 41.25 -2.83
C ASN A 224 29.61 41.95 -1.69
N ASN A 225 29.09 41.91 -0.45
CA ASN A 225 29.77 42.48 0.70
C ASN A 225 30.57 41.42 1.49
N ALA A 226 31.89 41.43 1.36
CA ALA A 226 32.80 40.49 2.02
C ALA A 226 32.74 40.57 3.56
N ASP A 227 32.46 41.76 4.11
CA ASP A 227 32.39 41.95 5.57
C ASP A 227 31.17 41.28 6.18
N ILE A 228 30.04 41.30 5.45
CA ILE A 228 28.81 40.63 5.85
C ILE A 228 28.99 39.12 5.77
N GLN A 229 29.62 38.62 4.69
CA GLN A 229 29.96 37.20 4.57
C GLN A 229 30.86 36.74 5.72
N ARG A 230 31.88 37.52 6.10
CA ARG A 230 32.79 37.18 7.21
C ARG A 230 32.08 37.17 8.55
N ARG A 231 31.24 38.18 8.84
CA ARG A 231 30.46 38.23 10.09
C ARG A 231 29.44 37.09 10.17
N LEU A 232 28.78 36.79 9.06
CA LEU A 232 27.84 35.67 8.96
C LEU A 232 28.55 34.33 9.17
N LEU A 233 29.74 34.15 8.58
CA LEU A 233 30.54 32.94 8.76
C LEU A 233 30.90 32.71 10.24
N LEU A 234 31.35 33.74 10.95
CA LEU A 234 31.67 33.64 12.38
C LEU A 234 30.41 33.33 13.22
N HIS A 235 29.29 33.96 12.90
CA HIS A 235 28.01 33.71 13.56
C HIS A 235 27.52 32.28 13.35
N LEU A 236 27.56 31.79 12.10
CA LEU A 236 27.18 30.42 11.77
C LEU A 236 28.12 29.40 12.42
N GLN A 237 29.44 29.62 12.43
CA GLN A 237 30.38 28.72 13.09
C GLN A 237 30.13 28.62 14.60
N ALA A 238 29.84 29.74 15.27
CA ALA A 238 29.57 29.76 16.70
C ALA A 238 28.27 29.02 17.07
N ASN A 239 27.19 29.26 16.31
CA ASN A 239 25.88 28.71 16.63
C ASN A 239 25.69 27.27 16.14
N LEU A 240 26.35 26.89 15.04
CA LEU A 240 26.25 25.56 14.47
C LEU A 240 26.93 24.50 15.34
N ALA A 241 28.04 24.84 16.01
CA ALA A 241 28.72 23.94 16.93
C ALA A 241 27.84 23.50 18.11
N GLY A 242 26.88 24.34 18.54
CA GLY A 242 25.96 24.02 19.63
C GLY A 242 24.88 23.01 19.27
N ILE A 243 24.43 22.97 18.00
CA ILE A 243 23.31 22.12 17.57
C ILE A 243 23.81 20.90 16.79
N TYR A 244 24.84 21.09 15.95
CA TYR A 244 25.45 20.04 15.13
C TYR A 244 26.98 19.99 15.36
N PRO A 245 27.43 19.36 16.47
CA PRO A 245 28.86 19.32 16.84
C PRO A 245 29.75 18.63 15.80
N PHE A 246 29.16 17.76 14.99
CA PHE A 246 29.86 16.97 13.98
C PHE A 246 30.17 17.73 12.69
N LEU A 247 29.60 18.93 12.49
CA LEU A 247 29.70 19.70 11.26
C LEU A 247 30.38 21.03 11.53
N SER A 248 31.21 21.47 10.59
CA SER A 248 31.82 22.80 10.60
C SER A 248 31.62 23.50 9.26
N VAL A 249 31.30 24.79 9.33
CA VAL A 249 31.25 25.66 8.14
C VAL A 249 32.67 26.14 7.86
N THR A 250 33.23 25.76 6.72
CA THR A 250 34.59 26.17 6.32
C THR A 250 34.59 27.52 5.63
N ASN A 251 33.64 27.73 4.70
CA ASN A 251 33.58 28.98 3.93
C ASN A 251 32.16 29.26 3.42
N ILE A 252 31.84 30.51 3.11
CA ILE A 252 30.63 30.91 2.38
C ILE A 252 31.05 31.21 0.95
N ILE A 253 30.50 30.46 -0.02
CA ILE A 253 30.86 30.58 -1.44
C ILE A 253 30.05 31.71 -2.09
N ASN A 254 28.76 31.76 -1.80
CA ASN A 254 27.88 32.78 -2.36
C ASN A 254 26.79 33.18 -1.35
N LEU A 255 26.53 34.47 -1.27
CA LEU A 255 25.45 35.08 -0.50
C LEU A 255 24.83 36.16 -1.39
N THR A 256 23.55 35.99 -1.71
CA THR A 256 22.87 36.84 -2.70
C THR A 256 21.42 37.08 -2.35
N SER A 257 20.92 38.25 -2.70
CA SER A 257 19.50 38.61 -2.76
C SER A 257 19.07 38.95 -4.20
N SER A 258 19.98 38.82 -5.18
CA SER A 258 19.69 39.05 -6.59
C SER A 258 18.84 37.93 -7.19
N ASN A 259 17.75 38.28 -7.90
CA ASN A 259 16.84 37.31 -8.51
C ASN A 259 17.56 36.39 -9.54
N ALA A 260 18.51 36.92 -10.31
CA ALA A 260 19.22 36.12 -11.31
C ALA A 260 20.11 35.03 -10.69
N GLU A 261 20.81 35.37 -9.60
CA GLU A 261 21.68 34.42 -8.89
C GLU A 261 20.86 33.47 -8.00
N LEU A 262 19.74 33.94 -7.44
CA LEU A 262 18.76 33.09 -6.79
C LEU A 262 18.23 32.02 -7.73
N GLU A 263 17.92 32.37 -8.98
CA GLU A 263 17.45 31.43 -9.99
C GLU A 263 18.54 30.41 -10.37
N TYR A 264 19.80 30.85 -10.45
CA TYR A 264 20.94 29.93 -10.61
C TYR A 264 21.07 28.95 -9.44
N LEU A 265 20.93 29.42 -8.20
CA LEU A 265 20.96 28.55 -7.02
C LEU A 265 19.76 27.59 -6.97
N ARG A 266 18.57 28.04 -7.39
CA ARG A 266 17.38 27.18 -7.52
C ARG A 266 17.60 26.08 -8.56
N ARG A 267 18.15 26.42 -9.73
CA ARG A 267 18.53 25.45 -10.77
C ARG A 267 19.55 24.44 -10.25
N LEU A 268 20.60 24.91 -9.59
CA LEU A 268 21.61 24.01 -9.02
C LEU A 268 20.99 23.06 -7.98
N ARG A 269 20.08 23.56 -7.12
CA ARG A 269 19.36 22.71 -6.17
C ARG A 269 18.43 21.71 -6.86
N GLU A 270 17.77 22.13 -7.94
CA GLU A 270 16.91 21.26 -8.74
C GLU A 270 17.71 20.17 -9.46
N GLU A 271 18.88 20.50 -10.01
CA GLU A 271 19.83 19.54 -10.58
C GLU A 271 20.30 18.53 -9.53
N LEU A 272 20.68 18.99 -8.34
CA LEU A 272 21.04 18.11 -7.21
C LEU A 272 19.85 17.19 -6.86
N TYR A 273 18.64 17.73 -6.74
CA TYR A 273 17.43 16.96 -6.42
C TYR A 273 17.14 15.88 -7.49
N ILE A 274 17.19 16.23 -8.77
CA ILE A 274 17.00 15.30 -9.88
C ILE A 274 18.08 14.22 -9.84
N SER A 275 19.34 14.61 -9.62
CA SER A 275 20.46 13.67 -9.55
C SER A 275 20.28 12.66 -8.40
N GLU A 276 19.86 13.12 -7.22
CA GLU A 276 19.54 12.27 -6.07
C GLU A 276 18.35 11.34 -6.34
N GLN A 277 17.32 11.83 -7.03
CA GLN A 277 16.19 11.00 -7.42
C GLN A 277 16.61 9.89 -8.39
N THR A 278 17.40 10.22 -9.42
CA THR A 278 17.91 9.21 -10.35
C THR A 278 18.81 8.20 -9.65
N LEU A 279 19.60 8.63 -8.65
CA LEU A 279 20.38 7.74 -7.81
C LEU A 279 19.48 6.78 -7.02
N ALA A 280 18.42 7.28 -6.38
CA ALA A 280 17.47 6.44 -5.66
C ALA A 280 16.77 5.41 -6.57
N GLU A 281 16.39 5.81 -7.79
CA GLU A 281 15.79 4.92 -8.78
C GLU A 281 16.76 3.85 -9.26
N THR A 282 18.00 4.23 -9.57
CA THR A 282 19.05 3.27 -9.97
C THR A 282 19.36 2.27 -8.86
N MET A 283 19.37 2.70 -7.59
CA MET A 283 19.54 1.79 -6.46
C MET A 283 18.37 0.81 -6.32
N LYS A 284 17.12 1.27 -6.41
CA LYS A 284 15.94 0.39 -6.42
C LYS A 284 16.04 -0.65 -7.53
N ARG A 285 16.51 -0.22 -8.72
CA ARG A 285 16.75 -1.11 -9.86
C ARG A 285 17.83 -2.14 -9.56
N ASN A 286 18.95 -1.75 -8.95
CA ASN A 286 20.03 -2.68 -8.59
C ASN A 286 19.59 -3.70 -7.53
N VAL A 287 18.82 -3.27 -6.53
CA VAL A 287 18.25 -4.18 -5.52
C VAL A 287 17.27 -5.16 -6.17
N PHE A 288 16.42 -4.68 -7.09
CA PHE A 288 15.52 -5.53 -7.84
C PHE A 288 16.26 -6.58 -8.69
N LEU A 289 17.31 -6.15 -9.42
CA LEU A 289 18.14 -7.06 -10.21
C LEU A 289 18.84 -8.10 -9.33
N SER A 290 19.41 -7.68 -8.20
CA SER A 290 20.06 -8.59 -7.24
C SER A 290 19.08 -9.63 -6.68
N ARG A 291 17.86 -9.21 -6.36
CA ARG A 291 16.78 -10.11 -5.93
C ARG A 291 16.36 -11.07 -7.05
N GLN A 292 16.26 -10.58 -8.28
CA GLN A 292 15.92 -11.40 -9.45
C GLN A 292 16.99 -12.48 -9.71
N GLU A 293 18.27 -12.14 -9.56
CA GLU A 293 19.37 -13.09 -9.66
C GLU A 293 19.34 -14.14 -8.55
N GLU A 294 19.03 -13.73 -7.32
CA GLU A 294 18.87 -14.66 -6.20
C GLU A 294 17.73 -15.66 -6.46
N GLU A 295 16.60 -15.19 -6.98
CA GLU A 295 15.48 -16.05 -7.36
C GLU A 295 15.86 -17.02 -8.48
N ARG A 296 16.61 -16.57 -9.50
CA ARG A 296 17.18 -17.44 -10.54
C ARG A 296 18.11 -18.49 -9.95
N TYR A 297 18.96 -18.12 -9.00
CA TYR A 297 19.86 -19.06 -8.32
C TYR A 297 19.08 -20.09 -7.48
N ARG A 298 18.05 -19.67 -6.74
CA ARG A 298 17.16 -20.59 -6.02
C ARG A 298 16.41 -21.55 -6.94
N GLN A 299 15.97 -21.07 -8.11
CA GLN A 299 15.34 -21.92 -9.12
C GLN A 299 16.32 -22.93 -9.71
N PHE A 300 17.55 -22.50 -10.01
CA PHE A 300 18.62 -23.38 -10.48
C PHE A 300 18.91 -24.50 -9.47
N LEU A 301 19.01 -24.18 -8.18
CA LEU A 301 19.21 -25.18 -7.12
C LEU A 301 18.03 -26.14 -7.01
N ARG A 302 16.78 -25.66 -7.15
CA ARG A 302 15.59 -26.54 -7.20
C ARG A 302 15.65 -27.49 -8.38
N MET A 303 16.01 -27.01 -9.58
CA MET A 303 16.16 -27.88 -10.75
C MET A 303 17.27 -28.92 -10.58
N GLN A 304 18.39 -28.54 -9.96
CA GLN A 304 19.46 -29.49 -9.66
C GLN A 304 19.02 -30.54 -8.64
N GLY A 305 18.23 -30.15 -7.63
CA GLY A 305 17.61 -31.08 -6.69
C GLY A 305 16.66 -32.07 -7.38
N ILE A 306 15.83 -31.59 -8.31
CA ILE A 306 14.92 -32.42 -9.10
C ILE A 306 15.69 -33.38 -10.02
N ARG A 307 16.81 -32.94 -10.62
CA ARG A 307 17.68 -33.83 -11.41
C ARG A 307 18.27 -34.94 -10.56
N ASN A 308 18.76 -34.62 -9.36
CA ASN A 308 19.33 -35.61 -8.46
C ASN A 308 18.29 -36.61 -7.93
N SER A 309 17.04 -36.17 -7.65
CA SER A 309 15.96 -37.09 -7.27
C SER A 309 15.53 -37.99 -8.42
N GLY A 310 15.44 -37.44 -9.64
CA GLY A 310 15.15 -38.25 -10.83
C GLY A 310 16.25 -39.29 -11.13
N GLU A 311 17.51 -38.97 -10.88
CA GLU A 311 18.62 -39.94 -10.97
C GLU A 311 18.56 -41.03 -9.90
N LEU A 312 18.13 -40.69 -8.68
CA LEU A 312 17.88 -41.66 -7.60
C LEU A 312 16.72 -42.60 -7.95
N ASP A 313 15.62 -42.07 -8.48
CA ASP A 313 14.47 -42.86 -8.91
C ASP A 313 14.83 -43.77 -10.10
N ALA A 314 15.60 -43.28 -11.06
CA ALA A 314 16.10 -44.09 -12.18
C ALA A 314 17.03 -45.22 -11.70
N ARG A 315 17.90 -44.98 -10.71
CA ARG A 315 18.72 -46.02 -10.08
C ARG A 315 17.89 -47.07 -9.35
N GLN A 316 16.88 -46.64 -8.58
CA GLN A 316 15.99 -47.58 -7.89
C GLN A 316 15.16 -48.43 -8.88
N MET A 317 14.75 -47.86 -10.00
CA MET A 317 14.08 -48.62 -11.07
C MET A 317 15.02 -49.63 -11.74
N ALA A 318 16.29 -49.27 -11.97
CA ALA A 318 17.31 -50.17 -12.49
C ALA A 318 17.62 -51.31 -11.51
N ASP A 319 17.74 -51.02 -10.21
CA ASP A 319 17.96 -52.05 -9.18
C ASP A 319 16.77 -53.01 -9.07
N LYS A 320 15.54 -52.50 -9.15
CA LYS A 320 14.32 -53.35 -9.18
C LYS A 320 14.27 -54.25 -10.41
N GLN A 321 14.65 -53.74 -11.59
CA GLN A 321 14.74 -54.55 -12.81
C GLN A 321 15.84 -55.63 -12.71
N ALA A 322 16.99 -55.30 -12.14
CA ALA A 322 18.07 -56.27 -11.92
C ALA A 322 17.65 -57.40 -10.95
N ILE A 323 16.93 -57.06 -9.87
CA ILE A 323 16.39 -58.05 -8.93
C ILE A 323 15.36 -58.96 -9.61
N ALA A 324 14.46 -58.41 -10.45
CA ALA A 324 13.47 -59.19 -11.17
C ALA A 324 14.10 -60.16 -12.19
N LEU A 325 15.14 -59.73 -12.90
CA LEU A 325 15.92 -60.58 -13.81
C LEU A 325 16.61 -61.72 -13.05
N ALA A 326 17.26 -61.43 -11.92
CA ALA A 326 17.90 -62.44 -11.10
C ALA A 326 16.90 -63.48 -10.53
N GLN A 327 15.69 -63.04 -10.16
CA GLN A 327 14.63 -63.94 -9.71
C GLN A 327 14.12 -64.87 -10.83
N MET A 328 13.98 -64.34 -12.05
CA MET A 328 13.61 -65.13 -13.23
C MET A 328 14.67 -66.17 -13.58
N ASP A 329 15.96 -65.79 -13.57
CA ASP A 329 17.06 -66.73 -13.83
C ASP A 329 17.15 -67.81 -12.72
N ALA A 330 16.94 -67.45 -11.44
CA ALA A 330 16.90 -68.41 -10.35
C ALA A 330 15.72 -69.40 -10.47
N ALA A 331 14.55 -68.92 -10.88
CA ALA A 331 13.38 -69.76 -11.12
C ALA A 331 13.60 -70.72 -12.31
N LEU A 332 14.27 -70.26 -13.36
CA LEU A 332 14.66 -71.10 -14.51
C LEU A 332 15.63 -72.21 -14.08
N MET A 333 16.65 -71.89 -13.27
CA MET A 333 17.60 -72.89 -12.79
C MET A 333 16.92 -73.95 -11.91
N ALA A 334 16.02 -73.54 -11.01
CA ALA A 334 15.24 -74.47 -10.20
C ALA A 334 14.29 -75.35 -11.04
N ALA A 335 13.73 -74.82 -12.13
CA ALA A 335 12.90 -75.60 -13.05
C ALA A 335 13.72 -76.61 -13.86
N LYS A 336 14.93 -76.24 -14.31
CA LYS A 336 15.87 -77.15 -15.00
C LYS A 336 16.26 -78.32 -14.11
N GLU A 337 16.58 -78.05 -12.83
CA GLU A 337 17.01 -79.07 -11.88
C GLU A 337 15.92 -80.11 -11.63
N LYS A 338 14.66 -79.69 -11.51
CA LYS A 338 13.51 -80.61 -11.41
C LYS A 338 13.36 -81.50 -12.64
N ILE A 339 13.49 -80.95 -13.84
CA ILE A 339 13.41 -81.72 -15.10
C ILE A 339 14.55 -82.75 -15.18
N TYR A 340 15.75 -82.39 -14.72
CA TYR A 340 16.89 -83.30 -14.67
C TYR A 340 16.72 -84.45 -13.69
N GLU A 341 16.01 -84.24 -12.58
CA GLU A 341 15.68 -85.27 -11.61
C GLU A 341 14.55 -86.19 -12.10
N GLU A 342 13.50 -85.64 -12.73
CA GLU A 342 12.32 -86.40 -13.18
C GLU A 342 12.61 -87.33 -14.37
N MET A 343 13.55 -86.97 -15.26
CA MET A 343 13.86 -87.75 -16.47
C MET A 343 15.12 -88.63 -16.37
N SER A 344 15.84 -88.61 -15.24
CA SER A 344 17.09 -89.35 -15.00
C SER A 344 18.10 -89.30 -16.17
N LEU A 345 18.32 -88.12 -16.74
CA LEU A 345 19.22 -87.89 -17.88
C LEU A 345 20.70 -88.11 -17.51
N THR A 346 21.49 -88.61 -18.47
CA THR A 346 22.95 -88.71 -18.35
C THR A 346 23.64 -87.34 -18.49
N GLU A 347 24.87 -87.17 -17.99
CA GLU A 347 25.59 -85.87 -18.07
C GLU A 347 25.72 -85.34 -19.51
N ASP A 348 25.92 -86.21 -20.49
CA ASP A 348 25.99 -85.85 -21.92
C ASP A 348 24.66 -85.36 -22.49
N GLU A 349 23.53 -85.88 -21.99
CA GLU A 349 22.19 -85.47 -22.41
C GLU A 349 21.78 -84.14 -21.75
N LYS A 350 22.19 -83.92 -20.49
CA LYS A 350 22.04 -82.63 -19.81
C LYS A 350 22.81 -81.52 -20.53
N ALA A 351 24.04 -81.78 -20.94
CA ALA A 351 24.85 -80.81 -21.70
C ALA A 351 24.21 -80.42 -23.05
N LYS A 352 23.61 -81.39 -23.76
CA LYS A 352 22.86 -81.13 -25.01
C LYS A 352 21.60 -80.30 -24.76
N PHE A 353 20.88 -80.58 -23.68
CA PHE A 353 19.68 -79.82 -23.29
C PHE A 353 20.01 -78.38 -22.88
N ASP A 354 21.11 -78.15 -22.16
CA ASP A 354 21.57 -76.80 -21.83
C ASP A 354 22.02 -76.01 -23.05
N MET A 355 22.73 -76.65 -24.00
CA MET A 355 23.04 -76.04 -25.29
C MET A 355 21.77 -75.66 -26.08
N MET A 356 20.74 -76.51 -26.05
CA MET A 356 19.47 -76.25 -26.73
C MET A 356 18.73 -75.06 -26.12
N LEU A 357 18.62 -75.00 -24.79
CA LEU A 357 17.97 -73.88 -24.09
C LEU A 357 18.74 -72.57 -24.27
N ALA A 358 20.07 -72.62 -24.29
CA ALA A 358 20.90 -71.45 -24.57
C ALA A 358 20.69 -70.95 -26.01
N ALA A 359 20.68 -71.86 -26.99
CA ALA A 359 20.42 -71.51 -28.39
C ALA A 359 18.99 -70.97 -28.60
N GLN A 360 18.00 -71.51 -27.88
CA GLN A 360 16.61 -71.04 -27.93
C GLN A 360 16.45 -69.66 -27.28
N ARG A 361 17.17 -69.38 -26.20
CA ARG A 361 17.22 -68.04 -25.58
C ARG A 361 17.88 -67.04 -26.52
N GLN A 362 19.00 -67.41 -27.14
CA GLN A 362 19.68 -66.59 -28.14
C GLN A 362 18.79 -66.27 -29.34
N LEU A 363 18.00 -67.23 -29.84
CA LEU A 363 17.01 -66.97 -30.91
C LEU A 363 15.93 -65.98 -30.51
N ARG A 364 15.50 -65.98 -29.23
CA ARG A 364 14.46 -65.08 -28.73
C ARG A 364 14.98 -63.66 -28.49
N GLU A 365 16.24 -63.54 -28.09
CA GLU A 365 16.89 -62.28 -27.74
C GLU A 365 17.63 -61.62 -28.93
N ALA A 366 17.91 -62.37 -30.01
CA ALA A 366 18.58 -61.86 -31.19
C ALA A 366 17.79 -60.72 -31.85
N LYS A 367 18.46 -59.58 -32.03
CA LYS A 367 17.90 -58.38 -32.68
C LYS A 367 18.48 -58.15 -34.08
N SER A 368 19.55 -58.87 -34.41
CA SER A 368 20.22 -58.79 -35.70
C SER A 368 20.07 -60.10 -36.48
N GLU A 369 20.04 -60.00 -37.80
CA GLU A 369 19.89 -61.12 -38.72
C GLU A 369 21.06 -62.12 -38.58
N ASP A 370 22.27 -61.61 -38.32
CA ASP A 370 23.49 -62.40 -38.12
C ASP A 370 23.47 -63.23 -36.81
N GLU A 371 22.89 -62.69 -35.73
CA GLU A 371 22.74 -63.42 -34.45
C GLU A 371 21.68 -64.51 -34.55
N VAL A 372 20.60 -64.27 -35.30
CA VAL A 372 19.60 -65.30 -35.61
C VAL A 372 20.25 -66.42 -36.42
N GLU A 373 21.07 -66.09 -37.43
CA GLU A 373 21.72 -67.09 -38.28
C GLU A 373 22.75 -67.93 -37.52
N ALA A 374 23.54 -67.31 -36.63
CA ALA A 374 24.48 -68.02 -35.77
C ALA A 374 23.78 -68.99 -34.81
N ALA A 375 22.66 -68.59 -34.20
CA ALA A 375 21.89 -69.48 -33.33
C ALA A 375 21.20 -70.62 -34.10
N MET A 376 20.67 -70.34 -35.30
CA MET A 376 20.08 -71.37 -36.18
C MET A 376 21.12 -72.40 -36.65
N LEU A 377 22.37 -71.99 -36.88
CA LEU A 377 23.46 -72.92 -37.25
C LEU A 377 23.77 -73.92 -36.12
N VAL A 378 23.62 -73.54 -34.86
CA VAL A 378 23.77 -74.46 -33.72
C VAL A 378 22.67 -75.53 -33.71
N PHE A 379 21.44 -75.18 -34.08
CA PHE A 379 20.32 -76.14 -34.21
C PHE A 379 20.50 -77.12 -35.37
N VAL A 380 21.03 -76.65 -36.51
CA VAL A 380 21.33 -77.50 -37.68
C VAL A 380 22.50 -78.43 -37.38
N LYS A 381 23.57 -77.93 -36.74
CA LYS A 381 24.78 -78.71 -36.42
C LYS A 381 24.50 -79.84 -35.41
N ASN A 382 23.51 -79.66 -34.54
CA ASN A 382 23.10 -80.69 -33.58
C ASN A 382 22.09 -81.70 -34.15
N GLY A 383 21.61 -81.52 -35.39
CA GLY A 383 20.75 -82.46 -36.10
C GLY A 383 19.28 -82.48 -35.67
N LEU A 384 18.80 -81.46 -34.95
CA LEU A 384 17.44 -81.44 -34.37
C LEU A 384 16.35 -80.85 -35.29
N LEU A 385 16.70 -80.11 -36.34
CA LEU A 385 15.74 -79.46 -37.25
C LEU A 385 16.06 -79.76 -38.72
N ARG A 386 15.03 -80.04 -39.52
CA ARG A 386 15.19 -80.21 -40.98
C ARG A 386 15.30 -78.83 -41.64
N GLN A 387 16.01 -78.74 -42.77
CA GLN A 387 16.22 -77.46 -43.48
C GLN A 387 14.92 -76.71 -43.81
N GLN A 388 13.83 -77.43 -44.13
CA GLN A 388 12.51 -76.81 -44.36
C GLN A 388 11.91 -76.14 -43.11
N GLU A 389 12.17 -76.67 -41.91
CA GLU A 389 11.67 -76.10 -40.65
C GLU A 389 12.47 -74.85 -40.27
N VAL A 390 13.76 -74.81 -40.61
CA VAL A 390 14.62 -73.64 -40.46
C VAL A 390 14.13 -72.48 -41.33
N ASP A 391 13.73 -72.76 -42.57
CA ASP A 391 13.23 -71.73 -43.50
C ASP A 391 11.87 -71.17 -43.06
N ASN A 392 10.98 -72.03 -42.53
CA ASN A 392 9.70 -71.60 -41.97
C ASN A 392 9.89 -70.71 -40.73
N LEU A 393 10.84 -71.05 -39.86
CA LEU A 393 11.19 -70.24 -38.69
C LEU A 393 11.82 -68.90 -39.08
N ARG A 394 12.68 -68.86 -40.11
CA ARG A 394 13.21 -67.61 -40.67
C ARG A 394 12.10 -66.66 -41.10
N HIS A 395 11.10 -67.18 -41.82
CA HIS A 395 9.97 -66.38 -42.29
C HIS A 395 9.09 -65.85 -41.15
N MET A 396 8.84 -66.65 -40.11
CA MET A 396 8.09 -66.18 -38.94
C MET A 396 8.84 -65.08 -38.18
N ILE A 397 10.14 -65.25 -37.95
CA ILE A 397 10.96 -64.27 -37.22
C ILE A 397 11.01 -62.93 -37.96
N THR A 398 11.16 -62.94 -39.29
CA THR A 398 11.16 -61.70 -40.08
C THR A 398 9.79 -61.01 -40.10
N GLN A 399 8.70 -61.78 -40.07
CA GLN A 399 7.35 -61.21 -40.00
C GLN A 399 7.09 -60.57 -38.64
N ASP A 400 7.47 -61.22 -37.55
CA ASP A 400 7.31 -60.69 -36.18
C ASP A 400 8.17 -59.45 -35.95
N ALA A 401 9.40 -59.40 -36.49
CA ALA A 401 10.27 -58.24 -36.42
C ALA A 401 9.60 -57.00 -37.07
N LYS A 402 9.04 -57.16 -38.27
CA LYS A 402 8.33 -56.08 -38.97
C LYS A 402 7.11 -55.59 -38.21
N VAL A 403 6.35 -56.49 -37.57
CA VAL A 403 5.17 -56.13 -36.77
C VAL A 403 5.57 -55.34 -35.52
N ARG A 404 6.67 -55.71 -34.87
CA ARG A 404 7.20 -54.98 -33.69
C ARG A 404 7.67 -53.58 -34.06
N ASP A 405 8.44 -53.43 -35.12
CA ASP A 405 8.93 -52.13 -35.59
C ASP A 405 7.77 -51.17 -35.91
N LEU A 406 6.72 -51.67 -36.56
CA LEU A 406 5.51 -50.88 -36.85
C LEU A 406 4.79 -50.44 -35.57
N ASN A 407 4.72 -51.30 -34.56
CA ASN A 407 4.07 -50.98 -33.30
C ASN A 407 4.88 -49.97 -32.47
N ASP A 408 6.22 -50.11 -32.45
CA ASP A 408 7.12 -49.18 -31.75
C ASP A 408 7.08 -47.78 -32.36
N ILE A 409 7.01 -47.67 -33.69
CA ILE A 409 6.84 -46.40 -34.39
C ILE A 409 5.49 -45.75 -34.02
N GLN A 410 4.41 -46.55 -33.95
CA GLN A 410 3.10 -46.05 -33.54
C GLN A 410 3.07 -45.59 -32.08
N ILE A 411 3.71 -46.33 -31.17
CA ILE A 411 3.82 -45.98 -29.75
C ILE A 411 4.62 -44.69 -29.58
N LEU A 412 5.76 -44.55 -30.28
CA LEU A 412 6.58 -43.34 -30.24
C LEU A 412 5.79 -42.13 -30.76
N SER A 413 5.06 -42.29 -31.87
CA SER A 413 4.20 -41.25 -32.44
C SER A 413 3.12 -40.81 -31.45
N LEU A 414 2.40 -41.77 -30.83
CA LEU A 414 1.39 -41.47 -29.81
C LEU A 414 1.97 -40.77 -28.58
N ALA A 415 3.16 -41.16 -28.13
CA ALA A 415 3.85 -40.50 -27.02
C ALA A 415 4.24 -39.05 -27.36
N THR A 416 4.71 -38.79 -28.58
CA THR A 416 5.04 -37.43 -29.02
C THR A 416 3.81 -36.53 -29.12
N LEU A 417 2.70 -37.05 -29.65
CA LEU A 417 1.42 -36.32 -29.73
C LEU A 417 0.87 -36.00 -28.35
N ARG A 418 0.94 -36.94 -27.40
CA ARG A 418 0.52 -36.70 -26.01
C ARG A 418 1.35 -35.60 -25.35
N ASN A 419 2.67 -35.64 -25.51
CA ASN A 419 3.56 -34.61 -24.97
C ASN A 419 3.28 -33.23 -25.58
N GLN A 420 2.94 -33.16 -26.87
CA GLN A 420 2.53 -31.92 -27.52
C GLN A 420 1.21 -31.39 -26.95
N GLN A 421 0.20 -32.24 -26.79
CA GLN A 421 -1.08 -31.85 -26.19
C GLN A 421 -0.92 -31.36 -24.74
N GLU A 422 -0.08 -32.01 -23.94
CA GLU A 422 0.18 -31.58 -22.56
C GLU A 422 0.89 -30.21 -22.50
N LEU A 423 1.77 -29.92 -23.46
CA LEU A 423 2.40 -28.60 -23.59
C LEU A 423 1.39 -27.53 -24.01
N GLU A 424 0.51 -27.83 -24.96
CA GLU A 424 -0.55 -26.92 -25.41
C GLU A 424 -1.57 -26.63 -24.31
N GLN A 425 -1.97 -27.64 -23.54
CA GLN A 425 -2.87 -27.47 -22.39
C GLN A 425 -2.26 -26.56 -21.33
N LYS A 426 -0.99 -26.81 -20.95
CA LYS A 426 -0.28 -25.93 -20.02
C LYS A 426 -0.19 -24.51 -20.55
N LYS A 427 0.10 -24.33 -21.85
CA LYS A 427 0.16 -23.00 -22.46
C LYS A 427 -1.19 -22.27 -22.37
N ALA A 428 -2.30 -22.96 -22.64
CA ALA A 428 -3.65 -22.38 -22.52
C ALA A 428 -4.05 -22.08 -21.07
N GLU A 429 -3.58 -22.86 -20.09
CA GLU A 429 -3.75 -22.55 -18.67
C GLU A 429 -2.95 -21.32 -18.25
N TRP A 430 -1.71 -21.19 -18.71
CA TRP A 430 -0.88 -20.01 -18.49
C TRP A 430 -1.49 -18.74 -19.08
N GLU A 431 -2.02 -18.84 -20.31
CA GLU A 431 -2.69 -17.72 -20.99
C GLU A 431 -3.93 -17.27 -20.22
N ARG A 432 -4.78 -18.22 -19.78
CA ARG A 432 -5.94 -17.90 -18.92
C ARG A 432 -5.55 -17.26 -17.59
N GLN A 433 -4.53 -17.76 -16.90
CA GLN A 433 -4.08 -17.17 -15.64
C GLN A 433 -3.54 -15.75 -15.84
N TYR A 434 -2.88 -15.50 -16.97
CA TYR A 434 -2.39 -14.17 -17.31
C TYR A 434 -3.54 -13.20 -17.63
N GLU A 435 -4.52 -13.65 -18.40
CA GLU A 435 -5.75 -12.88 -18.71
C GLU A 435 -6.55 -12.56 -17.44
N ASP A 436 -6.76 -13.54 -16.56
CA ASP A 436 -7.45 -13.32 -15.27
C ASP A 436 -6.69 -12.31 -14.39
N ALA A 437 -5.37 -12.43 -14.28
CA ALA A 437 -4.56 -11.51 -13.51
C ALA A 437 -4.57 -10.08 -14.10
N GLN A 438 -4.64 -9.96 -15.42
CA GLN A 438 -4.75 -8.67 -16.10
C GLN A 438 -6.13 -8.05 -15.88
N LEU A 439 -7.20 -8.86 -15.97
CA LEU A 439 -8.58 -8.42 -15.71
C LEU A 439 -8.75 -7.98 -14.25
N ASP A 440 -8.23 -8.73 -13.28
CA ASP A 440 -8.24 -8.37 -11.87
C ASP A 440 -7.51 -7.06 -11.59
N HIS A 441 -6.39 -6.82 -12.30
CA HIS A 441 -5.68 -5.56 -12.20
C HIS A 441 -6.52 -4.39 -12.71
N GLU A 442 -7.19 -4.55 -13.87
CA GLU A 442 -8.05 -3.54 -14.47
C GLU A 442 -9.28 -3.24 -13.60
N ILE A 443 -9.99 -4.27 -13.14
CA ILE A 443 -11.10 -4.15 -12.18
C ILE A 443 -10.63 -3.47 -10.89
N GLY A 444 -9.43 -3.81 -10.41
CA GLY A 444 -8.83 -3.19 -9.24
C GLY A 444 -8.57 -1.69 -9.43
N GLN A 445 -8.17 -1.27 -10.62
CA GLN A 445 -8.03 0.16 -10.94
C GLN A 445 -9.39 0.86 -11.04
N GLU A 446 -10.39 0.23 -11.65
CA GLU A 446 -11.74 0.80 -11.72
C GLU A 446 -12.37 0.96 -10.34
N ARG A 447 -12.29 -0.06 -9.47
CA ARG A 447 -12.77 0.04 -8.08
C ARG A 447 -12.11 1.18 -7.31
N LYS A 448 -10.81 1.42 -7.53
CA LYS A 448 -10.13 2.57 -6.93
C LYS A 448 -10.68 3.88 -7.46
N LYS A 449 -10.84 4.03 -8.78
CA LYS A 449 -11.41 5.24 -9.41
C LYS A 449 -12.84 5.52 -8.93
N ASP A 450 -13.65 4.48 -8.76
CA ASP A 450 -15.02 4.60 -8.29
C ASP A 450 -15.09 4.87 -6.79
N GLY A 451 -14.15 4.32 -6.01
CA GLY A 451 -13.93 4.68 -4.61
C GLY A 451 -13.61 6.16 -4.45
N PHE A 452 -12.63 6.66 -5.23
CA PHE A 452 -12.28 8.08 -5.24
C PHE A 452 -13.45 8.97 -5.66
N ARG A 453 -14.20 8.59 -6.71
CA ARG A 453 -15.40 9.34 -7.13
C ARG A 453 -16.48 9.39 -6.06
N SER A 454 -16.72 8.26 -5.39
CA SER A 454 -17.72 8.17 -4.32
C SER A 454 -17.32 9.02 -3.11
N GLU A 455 -16.04 9.00 -2.73
CA GLU A 455 -15.51 9.83 -1.64
C GLU A 455 -15.63 11.31 -1.98
N HIS A 456 -15.23 11.71 -3.19
CA HIS A 456 -15.36 13.08 -3.66
C HIS A 456 -16.81 13.57 -3.64
N PHE A 457 -17.76 12.74 -4.11
CA PHE A 457 -19.18 13.05 -4.09
C PHE A 457 -19.72 13.20 -2.66
N ARG A 458 -19.28 12.33 -1.73
CA ARG A 458 -19.67 12.46 -0.31
C ARG A 458 -19.17 13.76 0.30
N THR A 459 -17.91 14.13 0.06
CA THR A 459 -17.32 15.37 0.55
C THR A 459 -18.02 16.60 -0.04
N GLU A 460 -18.36 16.57 -1.34
CA GLU A 460 -19.09 17.66 -1.99
C GLU A 460 -20.48 17.85 -1.39
N LEU A 461 -21.20 16.75 -1.14
CA LEU A 461 -22.54 16.77 -0.55
C LEU A 461 -22.53 17.24 0.91
N GLU A 462 -21.46 16.94 1.65
CA GLU A 462 -21.23 17.42 3.01
C GLU A 462 -20.90 18.92 3.04
N MET A 463 -20.07 19.39 2.11
CA MET A 463 -19.79 20.82 1.92
C MET A 463 -21.04 21.61 1.54
N GLU A 464 -21.91 21.05 0.70
CA GLU A 464 -23.16 21.70 0.33
C GLU A 464 -24.18 21.72 1.47
N ARG A 465 -24.23 20.66 2.30
CA ARG A 465 -25.01 20.67 3.55
C ARG A 465 -24.54 21.77 4.49
N LEU A 466 -23.23 21.88 4.72
CA LEU A 466 -22.64 22.93 5.55
C LEU A 466 -22.96 24.33 5.04
N LYS A 467 -22.92 24.55 3.72
CA LYS A 467 -23.34 25.83 3.13
C LYS A 467 -24.81 26.12 3.40
N ARG A 468 -25.71 25.16 3.17
CA ARG A 468 -27.14 25.34 3.45
C ARG A 468 -27.42 25.58 4.92
N GLU A 469 -26.72 24.91 5.83
CA GLU A 469 -26.83 25.18 7.28
C GLU A 469 -26.37 26.61 7.61
N GLN A 470 -25.27 27.09 7.01
CA GLN A 470 -24.82 28.47 7.19
C GLN A 470 -25.84 29.49 6.64
N ASP A 471 -26.46 29.21 5.50
CA ASP A 471 -27.48 30.08 4.91
C ASP A 471 -28.73 30.14 5.79
N ILE A 472 -29.21 28.99 6.31
CA ILE A 472 -30.34 28.93 7.26
C ILE A 472 -30.01 29.71 8.54
N ASP A 473 -28.80 29.57 9.07
CA ASP A 473 -28.36 30.32 10.27
C ASP A 473 -28.33 31.84 10.05
N LEU A 474 -28.02 32.29 8.83
CA LEU A 474 -28.07 33.69 8.46
C LEU A 474 -29.51 34.18 8.32
N GLU A 475 -30.37 33.42 7.64
CA GLU A 475 -31.81 33.71 7.53
C GLU A 475 -32.48 33.77 8.91
N ASP A 476 -32.18 32.84 9.81
CA ASP A 476 -32.70 32.83 11.18
C ASP A 476 -32.28 34.07 11.98
N LYS A 477 -31.06 34.57 11.77
CA LYS A 477 -30.60 35.83 12.39
C LYS A 477 -31.35 37.02 11.81
N GLU A 478 -31.64 37.03 10.52
CA GLU A 478 -32.40 38.10 9.87
C GLU A 478 -33.88 38.10 10.30
N ILE A 479 -34.50 36.92 10.36
CA ILE A 479 -35.87 36.73 10.83
C ILE A 479 -35.98 37.18 12.29
N ARG A 480 -35.02 36.83 13.15
CA ARG A 480 -34.99 37.31 14.55
C ARG A 480 -34.97 38.84 14.63
N LYS A 481 -34.08 39.50 13.88
CA LYS A 481 -34.02 40.97 13.84
C LYS A 481 -35.31 41.58 13.29
N ARG A 482 -35.93 40.96 12.29
CA ARG A 482 -37.21 41.41 11.73
C ARG A 482 -38.33 41.29 12.76
N ASN A 483 -38.40 40.16 13.46
CA ASN A 483 -39.39 39.90 14.50
C ASN A 483 -39.23 40.85 15.70
N GLU A 484 -37.99 41.16 16.09
CA GLU A 484 -37.72 42.17 17.13
C GLU A 484 -38.24 43.55 16.72
N ARG A 485 -37.99 43.99 15.47
CA ARG A 485 -38.52 45.27 14.97
C ARG A 485 -40.05 45.30 14.90
N THR A 486 -40.67 44.21 14.44
CA THR A 486 -42.14 44.13 14.41
C THR A 486 -42.73 44.13 15.80
N LYS A 487 -42.07 43.49 16.77
CA LYS A 487 -42.50 43.51 18.17
C LYS A 487 -42.39 44.92 18.74
N GLN A 488 -41.28 45.62 18.51
CA GLN A 488 -41.14 47.03 18.90
C GLN A 488 -42.23 47.92 18.30
N LEU A 489 -42.56 47.74 17.02
CA LEU A 489 -43.65 48.46 16.37
C LEU A 489 -45.02 48.14 17.00
N GLN A 490 -45.25 46.87 17.31
CA GLN A 490 -46.49 46.42 17.95
C GLN A 490 -46.62 46.99 19.37
N ASP A 491 -45.54 47.01 20.14
CA ASP A 491 -45.50 47.58 21.49
C ASP A 491 -45.80 49.09 21.42
N ILE A 492 -45.21 49.82 20.47
CA ILE A 492 -45.52 51.26 20.25
C ILE A 492 -46.99 51.47 19.88
N LEU A 493 -47.53 50.64 18.98
CA LEU A 493 -48.94 50.74 18.59
C LEU A 493 -49.88 50.43 19.76
N GLN A 494 -49.54 49.46 20.60
CA GLN A 494 -50.29 49.17 21.83
C GLN A 494 -50.22 50.35 22.81
N GLU A 495 -49.04 50.93 23.04
CA GLU A 495 -48.90 52.11 23.89
C GLU A 495 -49.69 53.32 23.37
N MET A 496 -49.70 53.53 22.04
CA MET A 496 -50.50 54.58 21.40
C MET A 496 -51.99 54.33 21.56
N ASN A 497 -52.46 53.11 21.31
CA ASN A 497 -53.86 52.73 21.47
C ASN A 497 -54.30 52.81 22.94
N ASP A 498 -53.47 52.38 23.88
CA ASP A 498 -53.73 52.47 25.31
C ASP A 498 -53.77 53.93 25.77
N ALA A 499 -52.91 54.79 25.23
CA ALA A 499 -52.94 56.23 25.49
C ALA A 499 -54.20 56.88 24.93
N GLU A 500 -54.64 56.49 23.72
CA GLU A 500 -55.89 56.96 23.13
C GLU A 500 -57.11 56.48 23.93
N HIS A 501 -57.12 55.21 24.36
CA HIS A 501 -58.17 54.64 25.19
C HIS A 501 -58.24 55.34 26.56
N ARG A 502 -57.10 55.63 27.19
CA ARG A 502 -57.06 56.40 28.44
C ARG A 502 -57.67 57.79 28.27
N ARG A 503 -57.33 58.51 27.19
CA ARG A 503 -57.92 59.82 26.88
C ARG A 503 -59.42 59.75 26.62
N LYS A 504 -59.89 58.74 25.89
CA LYS A 504 -61.32 58.51 25.65
C LYS A 504 -62.06 58.22 26.94
N LEU A 505 -61.52 57.36 27.80
CA LEU A 505 -62.12 57.03 29.10
C LEU A 505 -62.21 58.26 30.03
N GLU A 506 -61.20 59.13 30.03
CA GLU A 506 -61.22 60.39 30.79
C GLU A 506 -62.30 61.35 30.28
N LEU A 507 -62.42 61.49 28.95
CA LEU A 507 -63.47 62.28 28.31
C LEU A 507 -64.87 61.72 28.64
N GLU A 508 -65.07 60.41 28.50
CA GLU A 508 -66.34 59.76 28.84
C GLU A 508 -66.68 59.87 30.31
N LYS A 509 -65.69 59.72 31.22
CA LYS A 509 -65.90 59.95 32.66
C LYS A 509 -66.33 61.39 32.94
N SER A 510 -65.67 62.37 32.32
CA SER A 510 -66.04 63.79 32.48
C SER A 510 -67.44 64.07 31.95
N GLN A 511 -67.82 63.48 30.82
CA GLN A 511 -69.17 63.59 30.26
C GLN A 511 -70.20 62.92 31.17
N HIS A 512 -69.92 61.71 31.65
CA HIS A 512 -70.83 60.99 32.54
C HIS A 512 -71.01 61.72 33.88
N GLU A 513 -69.95 62.34 34.40
CA GLU A 513 -70.01 63.17 35.60
C GLU A 513 -70.84 64.43 35.38
N LEU A 514 -70.68 65.10 34.23
CA LEU A 514 -71.58 66.20 33.83
C LEU A 514 -73.03 65.70 33.73
N THR A 515 -73.31 64.64 32.98
CA THR A 515 -74.66 64.10 32.83
C THR A 515 -75.31 63.74 34.18
N ARG A 516 -74.54 63.18 35.13
CA ARG A 516 -75.04 62.91 36.50
C ARG A 516 -75.34 64.17 37.29
N ILE A 517 -74.50 65.20 37.21
CA ILE A 517 -74.72 66.46 37.94
C ILE A 517 -75.92 67.21 37.35
N TYR A 518 -76.08 67.18 36.02
CA TYR A 518 -77.16 67.90 35.32
C TYR A 518 -78.50 67.12 35.25
N SER A 519 -78.53 65.81 35.47
CA SER A 519 -79.78 65.02 35.44
C SER A 519 -80.74 65.35 36.58
N ASP A 520 -80.19 65.73 37.74
CA ASP A 520 -80.94 65.89 38.99
C ASP A 520 -81.31 67.36 39.26
N MET A 521 -80.80 68.30 38.45
CA MET A 521 -81.11 69.73 38.56
C MET A 521 -82.42 70.10 37.85
N THR A 522 -83.24 70.93 38.49
CA THR A 522 -84.43 71.51 37.85
C THR A 522 -84.03 72.60 36.85
N PRO A 523 -84.87 72.91 35.83
CA PRO A 523 -84.55 73.93 34.82
C PRO A 523 -84.19 75.31 35.41
N GLU A 524 -84.76 75.66 36.55
CA GLU A 524 -84.51 76.91 37.28
C GLU A 524 -83.13 76.94 37.97
N GLN A 525 -82.65 75.78 38.45
CA GLN A 525 -81.32 75.63 39.05
C GLN A 525 -80.20 75.67 37.99
N ILE A 526 -80.48 75.17 36.78
CA ILE A 526 -79.57 75.28 35.62
C ILE A 526 -79.39 76.74 35.19
N MET A 527 -80.45 77.55 35.24
CA MET A 527 -80.39 79.00 34.97
C MET A 527 -79.59 79.77 36.04
N ALA A 528 -79.65 79.34 37.31
CA ALA A 528 -78.88 79.97 38.39
C ALA A 528 -77.36 79.70 38.30
N SER A 529 -76.96 78.54 37.77
CA SER A 529 -75.56 78.17 37.54
C SER A 529 -74.94 78.84 36.31
N ASN A 530 -75.76 79.18 35.29
CA ASN A 530 -75.34 79.90 34.09
C ASN A 530 -76.31 81.04 33.74
N PRO A 531 -76.07 82.28 34.25
CA PRO A 531 -76.99 83.42 34.14
C PRO A 531 -77.26 83.95 32.71
N ASN A 532 -76.52 83.47 31.70
CA ASN A 532 -76.64 83.90 30.30
C ASN A 532 -77.48 82.93 29.42
N LEU A 533 -78.04 81.86 29.97
CA LEU A 533 -78.88 80.93 29.21
C LEU A 533 -80.33 81.41 29.11
N THR A 534 -80.90 81.33 27.91
CA THR A 534 -82.32 81.61 27.70
C THR A 534 -83.19 80.50 28.32
N PRO A 535 -84.42 80.81 28.79
CA PRO A 535 -85.29 79.83 29.45
C PRO A 535 -85.58 78.59 28.57
N GLN A 536 -85.68 78.81 27.26
CA GLN A 536 -85.89 77.76 26.26
C GLN A 536 -84.66 76.83 26.12
N ALA A 537 -83.45 77.39 26.22
CA ALA A 537 -82.21 76.60 26.14
C ALA A 537 -81.96 75.76 27.41
N ALA A 538 -82.35 76.27 28.58
CA ALA A 538 -82.25 75.53 29.84
C ALA A 538 -83.21 74.32 29.90
N GLN A 539 -84.44 74.47 29.37
CA GLN A 539 -85.39 73.36 29.24
C GLN A 539 -84.91 72.31 28.24
N ALA A 540 -84.39 72.73 27.08
CA ALA A 540 -83.87 71.82 26.07
C ALA A 540 -82.66 70.99 26.57
N LEU A 541 -81.78 71.57 27.40
CA LEU A 541 -80.67 70.84 28.01
C LEU A 541 -81.15 69.83 29.07
N ALA A 542 -82.12 70.22 29.91
CA ALA A 542 -82.69 69.31 30.90
C ALA A 542 -83.38 68.08 30.26
N GLU A 543 -84.09 68.29 29.15
CA GLU A 543 -84.69 67.19 28.38
C GLU A 543 -83.63 66.35 27.67
N LYS A 544 -82.58 66.97 27.10
CA LYS A 544 -81.47 66.25 26.47
C LYS A 544 -80.73 65.34 27.45
N PHE A 545 -80.42 65.81 28.66
CA PHE A 545 -79.72 64.99 29.65
C PHE A 545 -80.60 63.91 30.28
N LYS A 546 -81.92 64.13 30.42
CA LYS A 546 -82.86 63.07 30.81
C LYS A 546 -83.01 62.01 29.72
N ALA A 547 -83.03 62.41 28.45
CA ALA A 547 -83.05 61.49 27.31
C ALA A 547 -81.73 60.70 27.20
N GLU A 548 -80.57 61.34 27.42
CA GLU A 548 -79.27 60.67 27.45
C GLU A 548 -79.13 59.70 28.63
N ALA A 549 -79.66 60.03 29.82
CA ALA A 549 -79.70 59.10 30.95
C ALA A 549 -80.59 57.87 30.67
N ALA A 550 -81.74 58.06 30.01
CA ALA A 550 -82.60 56.95 29.58
C ALA A 550 -81.93 56.09 28.48
N ALA A 551 -81.20 56.71 27.55
CA ALA A 551 -80.43 56.00 26.52
C ALA A 551 -79.24 55.22 27.09
N ALA A 552 -78.54 55.75 28.09
CA ALA A 552 -77.46 55.05 28.79
C ALA A 552 -77.95 53.80 29.53
N HIS A 553 -79.17 53.83 30.10
CA HIS A 553 -79.80 52.67 30.70
C HIS A 553 -80.21 51.60 29.66
N ALA A 554 -80.63 52.00 28.46
CA ALA A 554 -80.92 51.07 27.37
C ALA A 554 -79.63 50.40 26.85
N GLN A 555 -78.56 51.17 26.64
CA GLN A 555 -77.24 50.65 26.22
C GLN A 555 -76.64 49.66 27.23
N ALA A 556 -76.78 49.92 28.54
CA ALA A 556 -76.31 48.99 29.58
C ALA A 556 -77.05 47.63 29.57
N ASN A 557 -78.30 47.59 29.11
CA ASN A 557 -79.02 46.33 28.90
C ASN A 557 -78.54 45.62 27.63
N ASP A 558 -78.31 46.36 26.54
CA ASP A 558 -77.79 45.80 25.29
C ASP A 558 -76.39 45.19 25.48
N ASP A 559 -75.50 45.84 26.22
CA ASP A 559 -74.16 45.31 26.54
C ASP A 559 -74.23 44.01 27.36
N LYS A 560 -75.17 43.90 28.31
CA LYS A 560 -75.41 42.64 29.03
C LYS A 560 -75.90 41.53 28.10
N THR A 561 -76.72 41.85 27.10
CA THR A 561 -77.16 40.85 26.11
C THR A 561 -76.03 40.43 25.16
N MET A 562 -75.13 41.34 24.79
CA MET A 562 -73.97 41.01 23.97
C MET A 562 -72.95 40.14 24.72
N LEU A 563 -72.70 40.43 26.01
CA LEU A 563 -71.84 39.62 26.87
C LEU A 563 -72.40 38.19 27.02
N LEU A 564 -73.71 38.06 27.20
CA LEU A 564 -74.37 36.75 27.27
C LEU A 564 -74.24 35.98 25.94
N MET A 565 -74.37 36.66 24.80
CA MET A 565 -74.17 36.06 23.47
C MET A 565 -72.72 35.61 23.25
N GLN A 566 -71.74 36.39 23.71
CA GLN A 566 -70.32 36.04 23.65
C GLN A 566 -70.02 34.79 24.50
N GLN A 567 -70.59 34.70 25.70
CA GLN A 567 -70.42 33.55 26.57
C GLN A 567 -71.04 32.27 25.95
N LEU A 568 -72.16 32.42 25.25
CA LEU A 568 -72.83 31.31 24.56
C LEU A 568 -72.04 30.81 23.34
N LEU A 569 -71.41 31.73 22.59
CA LEU A 569 -70.49 31.38 21.50
C LEU A 569 -69.24 30.64 22.01
N GLN A 570 -68.69 31.07 23.15
CA GLN A 570 -67.51 30.43 23.73
C GLN A 570 -67.81 29.00 24.21
N MET A 571 -69.00 28.78 24.79
CA MET A 571 -69.50 27.45 25.15
C MET A 571 -69.68 26.57 23.91
N LYS A 572 -70.29 27.09 22.84
CA LYS A 572 -70.44 26.40 21.55
C LYS A 572 -69.10 26.01 20.93
N GLN A 573 -68.09 26.88 21.03
CA GLN A 573 -66.75 26.61 20.53
C GLN A 573 -66.11 25.42 21.28
N GLN A 574 -66.23 25.40 22.61
CA GLN A 574 -65.72 24.30 23.44
C GLN A 574 -66.43 22.97 23.16
N GLU A 575 -67.73 22.98 22.86
CA GLU A 575 -68.46 21.79 22.42
C GLU A 575 -67.95 21.27 21.07
N LEU A 576 -67.69 22.17 20.10
CA LEU A 576 -67.13 21.79 18.81
C LEU A 576 -65.71 21.20 18.95
N ASP A 577 -64.89 21.75 19.83
CA ASP A 577 -63.55 21.22 20.07
C ASP A 577 -63.59 19.85 20.77
N ARG A 578 -64.54 19.62 21.69
CA ARG A 578 -64.78 18.30 22.28
C ARG A 578 -65.22 17.27 21.23
N THR A 579 -66.17 17.64 20.36
CA THR A 579 -66.64 16.71 19.31
C THR A 579 -65.55 16.40 18.28
N ARG A 580 -64.68 17.36 17.95
CA ARG A 580 -63.49 17.13 17.11
C ARG A 580 -62.46 16.23 17.80
N ALA A 581 -62.21 16.42 19.08
CA ALA A 581 -61.29 15.57 19.85
C ALA A 581 -61.78 14.12 19.91
N ASP A 582 -63.07 13.91 20.15
CA ASP A 582 -63.68 12.57 20.16
C ASP A 582 -63.64 11.90 18.78
N ALA A 583 -63.87 12.67 17.70
CA ALA A 583 -63.76 12.17 16.33
C ALA A 583 -62.32 11.72 15.99
N ASN A 584 -61.31 12.50 16.40
CA ASN A 584 -59.91 12.15 16.19
C ASN A 584 -59.50 10.91 17.00
N ALA A 585 -59.92 10.83 18.28
CA ALA A 585 -59.66 9.67 19.13
C ALA A 585 -60.30 8.38 18.58
N ASN A 586 -61.47 8.49 17.94
CA ASN A 586 -62.08 7.34 17.26
C ASN A 586 -61.30 6.91 16.03
N ASN A 587 -60.79 7.87 15.25
CA ASN A 587 -59.98 7.58 14.06
C ASN A 587 -58.65 6.89 14.44
N ASP A 588 -58.01 7.32 15.53
CA ASP A 588 -56.79 6.69 16.04
C ASP A 588 -57.02 5.23 16.49
N ARG A 589 -58.17 4.94 17.13
CA ARG A 589 -58.55 3.55 17.49
C ARG A 589 -58.71 2.66 16.26
N VAL A 590 -59.26 3.19 15.17
CA VAL A 590 -59.41 2.45 13.91
C VAL A 590 -58.04 2.17 13.29
N VAL A 591 -57.11 3.12 13.32
CA VAL A 591 -55.74 2.94 12.83
C VAL A 591 -54.97 1.89 13.64
N ASP A 592 -55.11 1.89 14.96
CA ASP A 592 -54.46 0.89 15.83
C ASP A 592 -55.05 -0.52 15.67
N ALA A 593 -56.36 -0.65 15.40
CA ALA A 593 -56.98 -1.92 15.05
C ALA A 593 -56.46 -2.49 13.72
N VAL A 594 -56.14 -1.63 12.75
CA VAL A 594 -55.54 -2.03 11.47
C VAL A 594 -54.07 -2.43 11.63
N LYS A 595 -53.29 -1.72 12.46
CA LYS A 595 -51.89 -2.10 12.75
C LYS A 595 -51.77 -3.45 13.46
N THR A 596 -52.67 -3.72 14.40
CA THR A 596 -52.67 -4.99 15.15
C THR A 596 -53.04 -6.19 14.27
N THR A 597 -53.94 -6.01 13.29
CA THR A 597 -54.26 -7.07 12.31
C THR A 597 -53.12 -7.31 11.31
N ILE A 598 -52.40 -6.27 10.87
CA ILE A 598 -51.23 -6.43 9.98
C ILE A 598 -50.09 -7.18 10.69
N ASN A 599 -49.85 -6.89 11.97
CA ASN A 599 -48.79 -7.55 12.74
C ASN A 599 -49.12 -9.02 13.11
N ALA A 600 -50.40 -9.38 13.25
CA ALA A 600 -50.82 -10.76 13.50
C ALA A 600 -50.63 -11.69 12.28
N VAL A 601 -50.59 -11.15 11.06
CA VAL A 601 -50.39 -11.93 9.82
C VAL A 601 -48.90 -12.13 9.49
N GLY A 602 -48.00 -11.30 9.99
CA GLY A 602 -46.55 -11.37 9.71
C GLY A 602 -45.71 -12.31 10.59
N GLY A 603 -46.32 -13.02 11.54
CA GLY A 603 -45.64 -13.70 12.65
C GLY A 603 -45.49 -15.23 12.57
N MET A 604 -45.62 -15.86 11.40
CA MET A 604 -45.43 -17.32 11.25
C MET A 604 -44.46 -17.64 10.11
N GLY A 605 -43.25 -18.10 10.48
CA GLY A 605 -42.38 -18.89 9.61
C GLY A 605 -40.94 -18.37 9.44
N GLN A 606 -40.04 -18.78 10.35
CA GLN A 606 -38.61 -18.92 10.04
C GLN A 606 -38.25 -20.40 10.06
N THR A 607 -37.75 -20.94 8.94
CA THR A 607 -36.62 -21.89 8.86
C THR A 607 -36.28 -22.20 7.40
N ASN A 608 -34.97 -22.37 7.16
CA ASN A 608 -34.30 -22.90 5.97
C ASN A 608 -34.15 -22.00 4.72
N ARG A 609 -32.95 -21.41 4.66
CA ARG A 609 -32.26 -20.89 3.47
C ARG A 609 -31.75 -22.04 2.60
N THR A 610 -32.22 -22.12 1.36
CA THR A 610 -31.38 -22.21 0.14
C THR A 610 -32.22 -22.01 -1.12
N GLN A 611 -31.66 -21.22 -2.04
CA GLN A 611 -31.99 -21.02 -3.46
C GLN A 611 -33.22 -20.18 -3.87
N PRO A 612 -33.06 -19.33 -4.91
CA PRO A 612 -34.06 -18.36 -5.34
C PRO A 612 -35.14 -19.01 -6.21
N GLN A 613 -36.40 -18.75 -5.87
CA GLN A 613 -37.55 -19.10 -6.69
C GLN A 613 -37.89 -17.97 -7.66
N ASN A 614 -38.11 -18.36 -8.92
CA ASN A 614 -38.86 -17.64 -9.94
C ASN A 614 -40.12 -16.97 -9.36
N PRO A 615 -40.44 -15.72 -9.73
CA PRO A 615 -41.80 -15.23 -9.63
C PRO A 615 -42.59 -15.70 -10.86
N ALA A 616 -43.58 -16.56 -10.61
CA ALA A 616 -44.61 -16.90 -11.58
C ALA A 616 -45.56 -15.70 -11.76
N GLY A 617 -45.22 -14.83 -12.70
CA GLY A 617 -46.15 -13.99 -13.45
C GLY A 617 -45.73 -14.12 -14.91
N GLY A 618 -46.59 -14.69 -15.76
CA GLY A 618 -46.24 -15.18 -17.10
C GLY A 618 -45.55 -14.14 -17.99
N ALA A 619 -44.23 -14.11 -17.97
CA ALA A 619 -43.41 -13.26 -18.82
C ALA A 619 -43.23 -13.91 -20.19
N THR A 620 -43.60 -13.21 -21.25
CA THR A 620 -43.39 -13.68 -22.64
C THR A 620 -41.91 -13.48 -23.00
N VAL A 621 -41.21 -14.57 -23.29
CA VAL A 621 -39.78 -14.53 -23.63
C VAL A 621 -39.62 -14.32 -25.12
N CYS A 622 -38.82 -13.33 -25.51
CA CYS A 622 -38.51 -13.09 -26.92
C CYS A 622 -37.72 -14.26 -27.51
N SER A 623 -38.16 -14.80 -28.65
CA SER A 623 -37.52 -15.94 -29.32
C SER A 623 -36.11 -15.66 -29.85
N VAL A 624 -35.74 -14.39 -30.02
CA VAL A 624 -34.45 -13.99 -30.61
C VAL A 624 -33.43 -13.55 -29.57
N CYS A 625 -33.81 -12.68 -28.64
CA CYS A 625 -32.88 -12.14 -27.65
C CYS A 625 -33.07 -12.71 -26.24
N HIS A 626 -34.04 -13.62 -26.06
CA HIS A 626 -34.39 -14.28 -24.80
C HIS A 626 -34.66 -13.32 -23.62
N ALA A 627 -34.96 -12.05 -23.90
CA ALA A 627 -35.36 -11.09 -22.90
C ALA A 627 -36.78 -11.39 -22.41
N TYR A 628 -37.00 -11.28 -21.10
CA TYR A 628 -38.31 -11.40 -20.46
C TYR A 628 -39.08 -10.10 -20.65
N ASN A 629 -40.30 -10.20 -21.19
CA ASN A 629 -41.19 -9.06 -21.40
C ASN A 629 -42.45 -9.20 -20.54
N GLU A 630 -43.05 -8.07 -20.18
CA GLU A 630 -44.27 -8.04 -19.37
C GLU A 630 -45.44 -8.76 -20.07
N PRO A 631 -46.34 -9.39 -19.31
CA PRO A 631 -47.51 -10.08 -19.86
C PRO A 631 -48.39 -9.13 -20.69
N GLY A 632 -48.56 -9.43 -21.98
CA GLY A 632 -49.38 -8.64 -22.92
C GLY A 632 -48.59 -7.70 -23.84
N ALA A 633 -47.26 -7.63 -23.72
CA ALA A 633 -46.43 -6.87 -24.65
C ALA A 633 -46.47 -7.49 -26.06
N THR A 634 -46.73 -6.65 -27.08
CA THR A 634 -46.74 -7.07 -28.50
C THR A 634 -45.35 -6.99 -29.15
N PHE A 635 -44.44 -6.22 -28.58
CA PHE A 635 -43.06 -6.05 -29.07
C PHE A 635 -42.06 -6.18 -27.92
N CYS A 636 -40.89 -6.74 -28.22
CA CYS A 636 -39.83 -6.97 -27.25
C CYS A 636 -39.20 -5.65 -26.79
N CYS A 637 -39.08 -5.45 -25.48
CA CYS A 637 -38.50 -4.26 -24.88
C CYS A 637 -37.01 -4.04 -25.22
N ARG A 638 -36.31 -5.08 -25.67
CA ARG A 638 -34.86 -5.02 -25.92
C ARG A 638 -34.49 -4.93 -27.41
N CYS A 639 -35.21 -5.63 -28.28
CA CYS A 639 -34.88 -5.66 -29.72
C CYS A 639 -36.02 -5.19 -30.63
N GLY A 640 -37.20 -4.84 -30.09
CA GLY A 640 -38.33 -4.32 -30.87
C GLY A 640 -39.03 -5.34 -31.77
N GLN A 641 -38.64 -6.62 -31.76
CA GLN A 641 -39.34 -7.67 -32.52
C GLN A 641 -40.68 -8.05 -31.89
N LYS A 642 -41.64 -8.46 -32.73
CA LYS A 642 -42.96 -8.89 -32.27
C LYS A 642 -42.85 -10.18 -31.44
N LEU A 643 -43.48 -10.18 -30.26
CA LEU A 643 -43.43 -11.27 -29.27
C LEU A 643 -44.34 -12.44 -29.58
#